data_AF-A0A964DB66-F1
#
_entry.id   AF-A0A964DB66-F1
#
_cell.length_a   1.000
_cell.length_b   1.000
_cell.length_c   1.000
_cell.angle_alpha   90.00
_cell.angle_beta   90.00
_cell.angle_gamma   90.00
#
_symmetry.space_group_name_H-M   'P 1'
#
loop_
_entity.id
_entity.type
_entity.pdbx_description
1 polymer ?
#
loop_
_entity_poly.entity_id
_entity_poly.type
_entity_poly.pdbx_seq_one_letter_code
_entity_poly.pdbx_strand_id
1 'polypeptide(L)'
;MMKGKNGYENQSACDARILCCRSFLHIKILLFVAMTVLFLANPSAATDSLIILNSSNIPTMMQNINYIESLGGTITHRFPLHILIGDIPESRLNNLTGHMNIVEVATTAVDVSALAKDGKTAQIAANSWNDNYMGQAAGKDLISIPAPEPGPIVGDMLILPGNIKRTATLTQLPDNQINQASIQPYMAGFYDTSEYMIGDVAVGIIFLESNGLIDANIEDWNSTEESNVISKIQAGLKWWAAKEPKAKLTFTYDIHYQIPTSYEPITRPANPSGANGGSLWVADAMSDLGYSKYPSYFDNVYDYENSIRKLADTDWAFTIFVVDSSKDSDGLFADGYFAYAYLGGPFLVMTYDNDGYGIANMDAVIAHEGGHIFYALDQYTSANSPCSEASGYLGIQNQNSAYPFPGACISNVGSIMRSQVSPYTNGLLDAYAREQVGWRDSNTNGILDIMDFFPSSTLNAYIPDPTNDNTPTYTGSSSTILTYPNMNPSGLKHNITINKIANVQWREDGGIWTIASPAEGLFDSSIEGFTFTVPQLSDGTHTIEVRALNTAGNWETAYANDTITIETPPDSITDLHNTTYSQTYINWTWNDPSNSDFDHVEVYLNGTFKINVFKGLQFYNATGLTPATLYNISTRTVDTAGNINQTWVNKTARTAPVSGTTYSISLSSGWNLISIPLNLSTWILGDESAVGNPLNVTPVNCLSSIYRFNSTSKLFEKSDHITNWGWWPAAGPVKFTELEPGRGYWVMANIDCDLTLTGIAPSDLDIPLEPGWNLIGWYSMKESVLGQESVEGNPLNVTPSNSLTSIYRFNSTSKLFEKSDHIADWGWWPAAGPVKFTELEPGRGYWVNATNEAVWRHKS
;
A
#
# COMPACT_ATOMS: atom_id res chain seq x y z
N MET A 1 -60.38 -11.17 12.64
CA MET A 1 -59.34 -12.22 12.50
C MET A 1 -58.10 -11.54 11.91
N MET A 2 -57.33 -10.83 12.75
CA MET A 2 -56.08 -11.25 13.42
C MET A 2 -54.88 -11.39 12.46
N LYS A 3 -54.00 -10.37 12.46
CA LYS A 3 -52.56 -10.38 12.86
C LYS A 3 -51.63 -10.68 11.67
N GLY A 4 -50.49 -10.02 11.42
CA GLY A 4 -49.76 -8.94 12.08
C GLY A 4 -48.34 -8.83 11.51
N LYS A 5 -47.93 -7.61 11.17
CA LYS A 5 -46.66 -6.92 11.51
C LYS A 5 -45.28 -7.40 10.98
N ASN A 6 -44.54 -6.36 10.53
CA ASN A 6 -43.08 -6.17 10.44
C ASN A 6 -42.41 -6.92 9.26
N GLY A 7 -41.63 -6.32 8.35
CA GLY A 7 -40.82 -5.11 8.37
C GLY A 7 -39.39 -5.54 8.01
N TYR A 8 -38.78 -4.99 6.95
CA TYR A 8 -37.33 -4.78 6.78
C TYR A 8 -37.06 -4.06 5.44
N GLU A 9 -36.26 -3.01 5.53
CA GLU A 9 -35.70 -2.19 4.46
C GLU A 9 -34.79 -3.01 3.53
N ASN A 10 -34.66 -2.57 2.27
CA ASN A 10 -33.40 -2.70 1.54
C ASN A 10 -33.23 -1.51 0.59
N GLN A 11 -32.36 -0.59 1.00
CA GLN A 11 -31.69 0.40 0.17
C GLN A 11 -30.69 -0.32 -0.75
N SER A 12 -30.79 -0.10 -2.06
CA SER A 12 -29.67 -0.37 -2.98
C SER A 12 -29.61 0.74 -4.03
N ALA A 13 -28.96 1.85 -3.68
CA ALA A 13 -28.53 2.90 -4.59
C ALA A 13 -27.34 3.65 -4.00
N CYS A 14 -26.19 2.98 -3.97
CA CYS A 14 -24.84 3.57 -3.86
C CYS A 14 -23.84 2.41 -3.95
N ASP A 15 -23.39 2.06 -5.17
CA ASP A 15 -22.07 1.42 -5.41
C ASP A 15 -21.85 1.10 -6.89
N ALA A 16 -21.77 2.16 -7.72
CA ALA A 16 -21.28 2.02 -9.11
C ALA A 16 -20.35 3.18 -9.53
N ARG A 17 -19.93 4.05 -8.61
CA ARG A 17 -19.03 5.19 -8.90
C ARG A 17 -17.61 5.07 -8.32
N ILE A 18 -17.28 3.99 -7.60
CA ILE A 18 -15.95 3.82 -6.98
C ILE A 18 -15.07 2.81 -7.75
N LEU A 19 -15.64 1.99 -8.65
CA LEU A 19 -14.86 0.98 -9.40
C LEU A 19 -14.24 1.48 -10.72
N CYS A 20 -14.56 2.69 -11.20
CA CYS A 20 -14.01 3.22 -12.45
C CYS A 20 -12.67 3.97 -12.27
N CYS A 21 -12.33 4.41 -11.05
CA CYS A 21 -11.05 5.10 -10.78
C CYS A 21 -9.88 4.15 -10.45
N ARG A 22 -10.12 2.86 -10.17
CA ARG A 22 -9.04 1.91 -9.83
C ARG A 22 -8.47 1.15 -11.03
N SER A 23 -9.16 1.15 -12.17
CA SER A 23 -8.76 0.39 -13.35
C SER A 23 -7.74 1.12 -14.25
N PHE A 24 -7.64 2.45 -14.15
CA PHE A 24 -6.62 3.24 -14.85
C PHE A 24 -5.24 3.19 -14.17
N LEU A 25 -5.20 2.88 -12.86
CA LEU A 25 -3.95 2.79 -12.09
C LEU A 25 -3.15 1.50 -12.40
N HIS A 26 -3.82 0.43 -12.84
CA HIS A 26 -3.17 -0.83 -13.24
C HIS A 26 -2.56 -0.81 -14.65
N ILE A 27 -2.97 0.12 -15.52
CA ILE A 27 -2.45 0.21 -16.90
C ILE A 27 -1.05 0.85 -16.93
N LYS A 28 -0.74 1.75 -15.98
CA LYS A 28 0.64 2.27 -15.79
C LYS A 28 1.62 1.19 -15.30
N ILE A 29 1.14 0.21 -14.53
CA ILE A 29 1.99 -0.84 -13.94
C ILE A 29 2.30 -1.96 -14.96
N LEU A 30 1.37 -2.29 -15.88
CA LEU A 30 1.64 -3.29 -16.92
C LEU A 30 2.43 -2.75 -18.13
N LEU A 31 2.30 -1.47 -18.50
CA LEU A 31 3.07 -0.92 -19.64
C LEU A 31 4.56 -0.72 -19.32
N PHE A 32 4.92 -0.48 -18.06
CA PHE A 32 6.33 -0.31 -17.67
C PHE A 32 7.09 -1.64 -17.59
N VAL A 33 6.42 -2.73 -17.20
CA VAL A 33 7.02 -4.08 -17.06
C VAL A 33 7.32 -4.72 -18.42
N ALA A 34 6.63 -4.33 -19.50
CA ALA A 34 6.95 -4.79 -20.85
C ALA A 34 8.12 -4.03 -21.50
N MET A 35 8.55 -2.89 -20.92
CA MET A 35 9.47 -1.96 -21.58
C MET A 35 10.95 -2.15 -21.24
N THR A 36 11.29 -2.89 -20.18
CA THR A 36 12.67 -3.07 -19.71
C THR A 36 13.40 -4.32 -20.24
N VAL A 37 12.78 -5.14 -21.10
CA VAL A 37 13.44 -6.37 -21.64
C VAL A 37 13.54 -6.41 -23.18
N LEU A 38 13.09 -5.38 -23.92
CA LEU A 38 13.17 -5.41 -25.39
C LEU A 38 13.33 -4.03 -26.04
N PHE A 39 14.47 -3.37 -25.88
CA PHE A 39 14.85 -2.26 -26.76
C PHE A 39 16.34 -2.30 -27.13
N LEU A 40 16.68 -3.29 -27.97
CA LEU A 40 17.75 -3.19 -28.97
C LEU A 40 17.13 -3.30 -30.37
N ALA A 41 15.97 -2.67 -30.58
CA ALA A 41 15.42 -2.47 -31.92
C ALA A 41 15.95 -1.12 -32.42
N ASN A 42 16.57 -1.13 -33.61
CA ASN A 42 16.90 0.10 -34.33
C ASN A 42 15.69 1.05 -34.29
N PRO A 43 15.85 2.34 -33.94
CA PRO A 43 14.74 3.27 -34.02
C PRO A 43 14.22 3.24 -35.46
N SER A 44 12.92 2.97 -35.64
CA SER A 44 12.30 3.21 -36.95
C SER A 44 12.50 4.68 -37.28
N ALA A 45 12.58 5.03 -38.57
CA ALA A 45 12.56 6.43 -38.95
C ALA A 45 11.36 7.12 -38.28
N ALA A 46 11.56 8.34 -37.78
CA ALA A 46 10.49 9.16 -37.26
C ALA A 46 9.94 10.03 -38.40
N THR A 47 8.65 10.31 -38.37
CA THR A 47 7.97 11.11 -39.38
C THR A 47 7.32 12.31 -38.73
N ASP A 48 7.57 13.50 -39.29
CA ASP A 48 6.81 14.71 -39.01
C ASP A 48 5.31 14.38 -39.08
N SER A 49 4.57 14.69 -38.02
CA SER A 49 3.16 14.34 -37.90
C SER A 49 2.37 15.48 -37.27
N LEU A 50 1.16 15.71 -37.80
CA LEU A 50 0.12 16.50 -37.17
C LEU A 50 -0.77 15.57 -36.34
N ILE A 51 -0.92 15.83 -35.05
CA ILE A 51 -1.84 15.11 -34.17
C ILE A 51 -3.04 16.00 -33.87
N ILE A 52 -4.23 15.51 -34.21
CA ILE A 52 -5.51 16.18 -33.92
C ILE A 52 -6.15 15.52 -32.70
N LEU A 53 -6.50 16.34 -31.70
CA LEU A 53 -7.01 15.94 -30.41
C LEU A 53 -8.44 16.44 -30.18
N ASN A 54 -9.24 15.60 -29.52
CA ASN A 54 -10.52 16.00 -28.92
C ASN A 54 -10.35 16.24 -27.41
N SER A 55 -9.39 17.11 -27.06
CA SER A 55 -9.12 17.53 -25.68
C SER A 55 -10.06 18.68 -25.28
N SER A 56 -10.43 18.73 -24.01
CA SER A 56 -11.31 19.78 -23.47
C SER A 56 -10.61 20.78 -22.54
N ASN A 57 -9.34 20.53 -22.20
CA ASN A 57 -8.50 21.37 -21.35
C ASN A 57 -7.01 21.02 -21.50
N ILE A 58 -6.12 21.88 -21.00
CA ILE A 58 -4.67 21.68 -21.06
C ILE A 58 -4.22 20.37 -20.37
N PRO A 59 -4.69 20.01 -19.16
CA PRO A 59 -4.27 18.75 -18.52
C PRO A 59 -4.57 17.50 -19.38
N THR A 60 -5.69 17.46 -20.09
CA THR A 60 -6.01 16.35 -20.99
C THR A 60 -5.07 16.33 -22.19
N MET A 61 -4.71 17.49 -22.74
CA MET A 61 -3.71 17.60 -23.81
C MET A 61 -2.33 17.12 -23.33
N MET A 62 -1.90 17.50 -22.13
CA MET A 62 -0.63 17.06 -21.54
C MET A 62 -0.58 15.54 -21.30
N GLN A 63 -1.71 14.92 -20.93
CA GLN A 63 -1.78 13.44 -20.85
C GLN A 63 -1.52 12.77 -22.21
N ASN A 64 -1.94 13.39 -23.31
CA ASN A 64 -1.72 12.87 -24.66
C ASN A 64 -0.26 13.03 -25.08
N ILE A 65 0.35 14.18 -24.75
CA ILE A 65 1.78 14.44 -24.98
C ILE A 65 2.62 13.41 -24.23
N ASN A 66 2.38 13.24 -22.93
CA ASN A 66 3.09 12.25 -22.12
C ASN A 66 2.95 10.82 -22.67
N TYR A 67 1.78 10.47 -23.21
CA TYR A 67 1.57 9.19 -23.86
C TYR A 67 2.40 9.06 -25.15
N ILE A 68 2.40 10.07 -26.01
CA ILE A 68 3.20 10.10 -27.25
C ILE A 68 4.69 9.99 -26.94
N GLU A 69 5.18 10.74 -25.97
CA GLU A 69 6.58 10.73 -25.53
C GLU A 69 6.98 9.38 -24.92
N SER A 70 6.08 8.74 -24.16
CA SER A 70 6.30 7.38 -23.64
C SER A 70 6.47 6.33 -24.74
N LEU A 71 6.02 6.61 -25.97
CA LEU A 71 6.21 5.75 -27.13
C LEU A 71 7.45 6.11 -27.97
N GLY A 72 8.23 7.09 -27.53
CA GLY A 72 9.42 7.61 -28.21
C GLY A 72 9.14 8.69 -29.24
N GLY A 73 7.94 9.27 -29.25
CA GLY A 73 7.65 10.47 -30.04
C GLY A 73 8.16 11.75 -29.37
N THR A 74 8.27 12.82 -30.14
CA THR A 74 8.59 14.16 -29.64
C THR A 74 7.55 15.14 -30.16
N ILE A 75 7.21 16.16 -29.37
CA ILE A 75 6.30 17.23 -29.78
C ILE A 75 7.10 18.53 -29.82
N THR A 76 7.09 19.23 -30.96
CA THR A 76 7.80 20.51 -31.13
C THR A 76 6.86 21.70 -31.02
N HIS A 77 5.62 21.56 -31.49
CA HIS A 77 4.62 22.62 -31.45
C HIS A 77 3.33 22.15 -30.81
N ARG A 78 2.82 22.94 -29.86
CA ARG A 78 1.55 22.72 -29.16
C ARG A 78 0.66 23.92 -29.48
N PHE A 79 -0.49 23.66 -30.11
CA PHE A 79 -1.55 24.63 -30.36
C PHE A 79 -2.76 24.24 -29.51
N PRO A 80 -2.79 24.72 -28.25
CA PRO A 80 -3.90 24.46 -27.35
C PRO A 80 -5.28 24.73 -27.97
N LEU A 81 -6.25 23.85 -27.79
CA LEU A 81 -6.17 22.55 -27.10
C LEU A 81 -5.93 21.38 -28.05
N HIS A 82 -6.12 21.58 -29.35
CA HIS A 82 -6.52 20.52 -30.27
C HIS A 82 -5.41 20.01 -31.18
N ILE A 83 -4.32 20.75 -31.38
CA ILE A 83 -3.34 20.42 -32.42
C ILE A 83 -1.95 20.31 -31.80
N LEU A 84 -1.27 19.21 -32.09
CA LEU A 84 0.16 19.03 -31.81
C LEU A 84 0.90 18.75 -33.12
N ILE A 85 2.15 19.16 -33.22
CA ILE A 85 3.04 18.82 -34.33
C ILE A 85 4.37 18.34 -33.77
N GLY A 86 4.87 17.22 -34.27
CA GLY A 86 6.17 16.68 -33.88
C GLY A 86 6.53 15.38 -34.58
N ASP A 87 7.61 14.75 -34.15
CA ASP A 87 8.15 13.53 -34.76
C ASP A 87 7.58 12.29 -34.06
N ILE A 88 6.96 11.39 -34.84
CA ILE A 88 6.43 10.13 -34.33
C ILE A 88 7.18 8.96 -34.97
N PRO A 89 7.65 7.97 -34.21
CA PRO A 89 8.21 6.75 -34.80
C PRO A 89 7.21 6.08 -35.74
N GLU A 90 7.60 5.80 -36.99
CA GLU A 90 6.73 5.20 -38.02
C GLU A 90 6.00 3.95 -37.54
N SER A 91 6.68 3.12 -36.74
CA SER A 91 6.14 1.89 -36.15
C SER A 91 4.97 2.12 -35.17
N ARG A 92 4.74 3.36 -34.74
CA ARG A 92 3.74 3.74 -33.73
C ARG A 92 2.57 4.54 -34.28
N LEU A 93 2.66 5.10 -35.50
CA LEU A 93 1.63 5.95 -36.10
C LEU A 93 0.22 5.32 -36.03
N ASN A 94 0.10 4.07 -36.47
CA ASN A 94 -1.19 3.36 -36.52
C ASN A 94 -1.79 3.04 -35.14
N ASN A 95 -1.00 3.13 -34.06
CA ASN A 95 -1.42 2.80 -32.71
C ASN A 95 -1.87 4.04 -31.92
N LEU A 96 -1.73 5.24 -32.47
CA LEU A 96 -2.08 6.49 -31.78
C LEU A 96 -3.55 6.87 -31.99
N THR A 97 -4.06 6.76 -33.21
CA THR A 97 -5.44 7.13 -33.53
C THR A 97 -6.43 6.31 -32.71
N GLY A 98 -7.42 6.98 -32.11
CA GLY A 98 -8.45 6.38 -31.26
C GLY A 98 -8.03 6.12 -29.81
N HIS A 99 -6.77 6.42 -29.43
CA HIS A 99 -6.29 6.30 -28.06
C HIS A 99 -6.18 7.68 -27.40
N MET A 100 -6.52 7.80 -26.12
CA MET A 100 -6.32 9.02 -25.32
C MET A 100 -6.82 10.30 -26.04
N ASN A 101 -8.05 10.29 -26.58
CA ASN A 101 -8.64 11.43 -27.30
C ASN A 101 -7.90 11.88 -28.59
N ILE A 102 -6.92 11.12 -29.09
CA ILE A 102 -6.29 11.36 -30.40
C ILE A 102 -7.29 10.95 -31.49
N VAL A 103 -7.76 11.94 -32.24
CA VAL A 103 -8.75 11.78 -33.31
C VAL A 103 -8.09 11.34 -34.59
N GLU A 104 -6.93 11.92 -34.90
CA GLU A 104 -6.22 11.70 -36.16
C GLU A 104 -4.73 11.95 -35.95
N VAL A 105 -3.92 11.19 -36.69
CA VAL A 105 -2.49 11.46 -36.87
C VAL A 105 -2.25 11.53 -38.37
N ALA A 106 -1.92 12.72 -38.87
CA ALA A 106 -1.75 12.98 -40.29
C ALA A 106 -0.28 13.20 -40.62
N THR A 107 0.19 12.53 -41.66
CA THR A 107 1.52 12.71 -42.27
C THR A 107 1.43 13.34 -43.67
N THR A 108 0.23 13.80 -44.04
CA THR A 108 -0.09 14.48 -45.29
C THR A 108 -0.83 15.79 -45.01
N ALA A 109 -1.06 16.60 -46.05
CA ALA A 109 -1.89 17.78 -45.92
C ALA A 109 -3.31 17.43 -45.43
N VAL A 110 -3.86 18.25 -44.55
CA VAL A 110 -5.19 18.08 -43.96
C VAL A 110 -6.19 19.12 -44.47
N ASP A 111 -7.47 18.78 -44.44
CA ASP A 111 -8.55 19.72 -44.76
C ASP A 111 -8.80 20.68 -43.58
N VAL A 112 -8.33 21.91 -43.73
CA VAL A 112 -8.45 22.97 -42.72
C VAL A 112 -9.90 23.34 -42.43
N SER A 113 -10.81 23.16 -43.39
CA SER A 113 -12.23 23.47 -43.19
C SER A 113 -12.91 22.52 -42.21
N ALA A 114 -12.41 21.29 -42.08
CA ALA A 114 -12.92 20.29 -41.14
C ALA A 114 -12.68 20.66 -39.67
N LEU A 115 -11.71 21.55 -39.41
CA LEU A 115 -11.32 22.01 -38.07
C LEU A 115 -12.03 23.29 -37.62
N ALA A 116 -12.96 23.83 -38.41
CA ALA A 116 -13.75 25.01 -38.02
C ALA A 116 -14.51 24.81 -36.70
N LYS A 117 -14.91 23.57 -36.40
CA LYS A 117 -15.57 23.18 -35.14
C LYS A 117 -14.63 23.27 -33.91
N ASP A 118 -13.33 23.19 -34.13
CA ASP A 118 -12.28 23.17 -33.10
C ASP A 118 -11.65 24.58 -32.91
N GLY A 119 -12.17 25.58 -33.65
CA GLY A 119 -11.84 27.00 -33.50
C GLY A 119 -10.70 27.51 -34.41
N LYS A 120 -10.55 28.83 -34.44
CA LYS A 120 -9.60 29.56 -35.31
C LYS A 120 -8.14 29.08 -35.12
N THR A 121 -7.72 28.86 -33.88
CA THR A 121 -6.37 28.37 -33.56
C THR A 121 -6.10 26.98 -34.17
N ALA A 122 -7.06 26.06 -34.13
CA ALA A 122 -6.90 24.74 -34.75
C ALA A 122 -6.80 24.83 -36.28
N GLN A 123 -7.61 25.70 -36.90
CA GLN A 123 -7.54 25.95 -38.34
C GLN A 123 -6.19 26.54 -38.77
N ILE A 124 -5.70 27.54 -38.03
CA ILE A 124 -4.40 28.17 -38.32
C ILE A 124 -3.25 27.19 -38.09
N ALA A 125 -3.30 26.38 -37.04
CA ALA A 125 -2.30 25.34 -36.80
C ALA A 125 -2.22 24.33 -37.96
N ALA A 126 -3.38 23.88 -38.46
CA ALA A 126 -3.45 23.00 -39.63
C ALA A 126 -3.00 23.66 -40.94
N ASN A 127 -3.32 24.95 -41.15
CA ASN A 127 -2.75 25.73 -42.26
C ASN A 127 -1.23 25.76 -42.17
N SER A 128 -0.70 26.05 -40.98
CA SER A 128 0.73 26.18 -40.76
C SER A 128 1.45 24.84 -40.93
N TRP A 129 0.82 23.72 -40.55
CA TRP A 129 1.27 22.36 -40.89
C TRP A 129 1.32 22.14 -42.41
N ASN A 130 0.23 22.44 -43.11
CA ASN A 130 0.16 22.29 -44.56
C ASN A 130 1.24 23.11 -45.28
N ASP A 131 1.49 24.33 -44.80
CA ASP A 131 2.46 25.25 -45.38
C ASP A 131 3.90 24.79 -45.14
N ASN A 132 4.25 24.51 -43.87
CA ASN A 132 5.64 24.28 -43.45
C ASN A 132 6.10 22.83 -43.62
N TYR A 133 5.19 21.86 -43.65
CA TYR A 133 5.54 20.43 -43.70
C TYR A 133 5.08 19.78 -45.01
N MET A 134 3.97 20.25 -45.60
CA MET A 134 3.37 19.62 -46.78
C MET A 134 3.59 20.40 -48.08
N GLY A 135 4.44 21.44 -48.03
CA GLY A 135 4.88 22.20 -49.21
C GLY A 135 3.85 23.17 -49.77
N GLN A 136 2.76 23.48 -49.04
CA GLN A 136 1.76 24.43 -49.52
C GLN A 136 2.21 25.89 -49.45
N ALA A 137 3.28 26.19 -48.72
CA ALA A 137 3.91 27.52 -48.73
C ALA A 137 4.28 27.99 -50.15
N ALA A 138 4.59 27.06 -51.06
CA ALA A 138 4.90 27.33 -52.47
C ALA A 138 3.77 28.03 -53.23
N GLY A 139 2.52 27.71 -52.89
CA GLY A 139 1.33 28.27 -53.55
C GLY A 139 0.88 29.62 -52.97
N LYS A 140 1.56 30.12 -51.94
CA LYS A 140 1.20 31.32 -51.17
C LYS A 140 2.32 32.37 -51.16
N ASP A 141 3.37 32.19 -51.97
CA ASP A 141 4.58 33.01 -51.94
C ASP A 141 5.23 33.10 -50.54
N LEU A 142 5.06 32.06 -49.72
CA LEU A 142 5.62 31.96 -48.36
C LEU A 142 6.92 31.14 -48.33
N ILE A 143 7.54 30.84 -49.47
CA ILE A 143 8.87 30.22 -49.46
C ILE A 143 9.90 31.31 -49.23
N SER A 144 10.79 31.13 -48.24
CA SER A 144 11.88 32.07 -47.98
C SER A 144 12.74 32.26 -49.24
N ILE A 145 12.96 33.52 -49.63
CA ILE A 145 13.60 33.88 -50.89
C ILE A 145 15.05 34.31 -50.61
N PRO A 146 16.08 33.63 -51.18
CA PRO A 146 17.49 33.91 -50.87
C PRO A 146 18.06 35.23 -51.41
N ALA A 147 17.29 36.07 -52.12
CA ALA A 147 17.82 37.27 -52.76
C ALA A 147 16.75 38.27 -53.25
N PRO A 148 17.07 39.58 -53.31
CA PRO A 148 18.27 40.21 -52.75
C PRO A 148 18.21 40.23 -51.22
N GLU A 149 19.34 39.93 -50.57
CA GLU A 149 19.43 39.92 -49.10
C GLU A 149 19.06 41.31 -48.55
N PRO A 150 18.05 41.41 -47.69
CA PRO A 150 17.79 42.64 -46.97
C PRO A 150 18.98 42.99 -46.07
N GLY A 151 19.09 44.27 -45.69
CA GLY A 151 20.12 44.71 -44.74
C GLY A 151 19.99 43.97 -43.40
N PRO A 152 21.06 43.99 -42.57
CA PRO A 152 20.89 43.53 -41.19
C PRO A 152 19.81 44.37 -40.52
N ILE A 153 19.04 43.75 -39.65
CA ILE A 153 18.21 44.47 -38.68
C ILE A 153 19.21 45.25 -37.80
N VAL A 154 19.06 46.57 -37.64
CA VAL A 154 20.07 47.41 -36.95
C VAL A 154 19.48 48.01 -35.69
N GLY A 155 20.15 47.81 -34.55
CA GLY A 155 19.76 48.40 -33.26
C GLY A 155 18.58 47.69 -32.61
N ASP A 156 18.30 46.47 -33.05
CA ASP A 156 17.26 45.53 -32.68
C ASP A 156 17.48 44.84 -31.33
N MET A 157 18.72 44.63 -30.91
CA MET A 157 19.00 44.15 -29.56
C MET A 157 18.86 45.28 -28.52
N LEU A 158 17.68 45.37 -27.91
CA LEU A 158 17.41 46.37 -26.86
C LEU A 158 17.76 45.84 -25.46
N ILE A 159 18.28 46.72 -24.62
CA ILE A 159 18.51 46.44 -23.20
C ILE A 159 17.34 46.98 -22.38
N LEU A 160 16.84 46.17 -21.44
CA LEU A 160 15.79 46.58 -20.52
C LEU A 160 16.16 47.87 -19.77
N PRO A 161 15.25 48.86 -19.67
CA PRO A 161 15.52 50.10 -18.95
C PRO A 161 15.89 49.86 -17.47
N GLY A 162 16.98 50.48 -17.00
CA GLY A 162 17.49 50.25 -15.63
C GLY A 162 16.57 50.69 -14.47
N ASN A 163 15.49 51.44 -14.76
CA ASN A 163 14.42 51.79 -13.82
C ASN A 163 13.36 50.69 -13.69
N ILE A 164 13.32 49.73 -14.62
CA ILE A 164 12.79 48.38 -14.38
C ILE A 164 13.84 47.69 -13.51
N LYS A 165 14.03 48.28 -12.33
CA LYS A 165 14.78 47.66 -11.28
C LYS A 165 13.98 46.42 -11.00
N ARG A 166 14.60 45.28 -11.29
CA ARG A 166 14.36 44.02 -10.63
C ARG A 166 14.64 44.21 -9.12
N THR A 167 13.90 45.12 -8.48
CA THR A 167 14.04 45.52 -7.09
C THR A 167 13.63 44.33 -6.25
N ALA A 168 14.37 44.10 -5.17
CA ALA A 168 14.24 42.99 -4.22
C ALA A 168 12.83 42.78 -3.60
N THR A 169 11.82 43.56 -4.00
CA THR A 169 10.41 43.43 -3.59
C THR A 169 9.58 42.51 -4.49
N LEU A 170 10.05 42.14 -5.70
CA LEU A 170 9.41 41.16 -6.59
C LEU A 170 10.34 39.98 -6.92
N THR A 171 11.32 39.69 -6.05
CA THR A 171 12.17 38.48 -6.14
C THR A 171 11.42 37.20 -5.79
N GLN A 172 10.21 37.33 -5.26
CA GLN A 172 9.20 36.29 -5.14
C GLN A 172 7.89 36.86 -5.68
N LEU A 173 7.11 36.03 -6.37
CA LEU A 173 5.72 36.33 -6.66
C LEU A 173 5.07 36.87 -5.36
N PRO A 174 4.26 37.93 -5.42
CA PRO A 174 3.60 38.45 -4.24
C PRO A 174 2.59 37.42 -3.75
N ASP A 175 3.04 36.49 -2.91
CA ASP A 175 2.31 35.77 -1.88
C ASP A 175 3.26 34.84 -1.12
N ASN A 176 2.93 34.60 0.14
CA ASN A 176 3.68 33.80 1.12
C ASN A 176 3.71 32.29 0.79
N GLN A 177 4.04 31.92 -0.45
CA GLN A 177 4.10 30.54 -0.95
C GLN A 177 5.50 30.16 -1.43
N ILE A 178 6.53 30.43 -0.61
CA ILE A 178 7.70 29.52 -0.58
C ILE A 178 7.27 28.24 0.16
N ASN A 179 6.29 27.56 -0.40
CA ASN A 179 5.91 26.20 -0.06
C ASN A 179 5.48 25.59 -1.39
N GLN A 180 6.45 24.91 -2.00
CA GLN A 180 6.32 23.63 -2.70
C GLN A 180 5.06 23.41 -3.57
N ALA A 181 5.36 23.05 -4.83
CA ALA A 181 4.51 22.44 -5.84
C ALA A 181 3.92 23.36 -6.92
N SER A 182 4.27 22.98 -8.16
CA SER A 182 3.61 23.24 -9.43
C SER A 182 4.00 24.53 -10.20
N ILE A 183 4.87 24.30 -11.19
CA ILE A 183 4.90 24.90 -12.55
C ILE A 183 6.07 25.86 -12.88
N GLN A 184 6.85 26.39 -11.93
CA GLN A 184 8.04 27.20 -12.28
C GLN A 184 9.34 26.41 -12.13
N PRO A 185 10.37 26.67 -12.97
CA PRO A 185 11.70 26.11 -12.78
C PRO A 185 12.22 26.40 -11.37
N TYR A 186 12.97 25.46 -10.79
CA TYR A 186 13.47 25.60 -9.43
C TYR A 186 14.40 26.81 -9.34
N MET A 187 14.11 27.71 -8.37
CA MET A 187 14.77 29.01 -8.15
C MET A 187 14.50 30.11 -9.18
N ALA A 188 13.63 29.89 -10.18
CA ALA A 188 13.18 30.98 -11.04
C ALA A 188 12.30 31.96 -10.27
N GLY A 189 12.50 33.26 -10.52
CA GLY A 189 11.68 34.36 -10.04
C GLY A 189 10.76 34.92 -11.13
N PHE A 190 10.10 36.03 -10.80
CA PHE A 190 9.13 36.70 -11.69
C PHE A 190 9.71 37.12 -13.04
N TYR A 191 10.97 37.56 -13.07
CA TYR A 191 11.65 38.07 -14.26
C TYR A 191 12.43 36.99 -15.04
N ASP A 192 12.44 35.75 -14.56
CA ASP A 192 13.23 34.67 -15.14
C ASP A 192 12.33 33.86 -16.09
N THR A 193 11.93 34.48 -17.21
CA THR A 193 11.04 33.89 -18.21
C THR A 193 11.79 33.30 -19.40
N SER A 194 13.07 33.63 -19.61
CA SER A 194 13.86 33.19 -20.79
C SER A 194 15.38 33.13 -20.52
N GLU A 195 15.79 32.39 -19.49
CA GLU A 195 17.20 32.37 -19.06
C GLU A 195 18.14 31.55 -19.98
N TYR A 196 17.63 30.49 -20.60
CA TYR A 196 18.31 29.67 -21.61
C TYR A 196 17.30 28.90 -22.46
N MET A 197 17.66 28.56 -23.69
CA MET A 197 16.75 27.98 -24.68
C MET A 197 16.74 26.44 -24.60
N ILE A 198 16.34 25.86 -23.45
CA ILE A 198 16.25 24.40 -23.22
C ILE A 198 14.90 24.10 -22.56
N GLY A 199 14.22 23.04 -22.99
CA GLY A 199 12.93 22.62 -22.43
C GLY A 199 11.73 23.27 -23.10
N ASP A 200 10.65 23.45 -22.33
CA ASP A 200 9.36 23.90 -22.86
C ASP A 200 9.21 25.43 -22.77
N VAL A 201 8.71 26.05 -23.84
CA VAL A 201 8.56 27.51 -23.96
C VAL A 201 7.12 27.86 -24.32
N ALA A 202 6.46 28.69 -23.52
CA ALA A 202 5.20 29.32 -23.90
C ALA A 202 5.47 30.57 -24.75
N VAL A 203 4.72 30.76 -25.83
CA VAL A 203 4.88 31.87 -26.76
C VAL A 203 3.55 32.59 -26.89
N GLY A 204 3.46 33.78 -26.29
CA GLY A 204 2.32 34.67 -26.48
C GLY A 204 2.46 35.39 -27.82
N ILE A 205 1.45 35.33 -28.69
CA ILE A 205 1.45 35.99 -30.00
C ILE A 205 0.26 36.94 -30.04
N ILE A 206 0.53 38.23 -30.16
CA ILE A 206 -0.47 39.30 -30.05
C ILE A 206 -0.47 40.10 -31.34
N PHE A 207 -1.55 39.95 -32.11
CA PHE A 207 -1.83 40.77 -33.29
C PHE A 207 -2.47 42.07 -32.84
N LEU A 208 -1.77 43.19 -33.02
CA LEU A 208 -2.25 44.51 -32.61
C LEU A 208 -3.13 45.12 -33.69
N GLU A 209 -4.24 45.73 -33.29
CA GLU A 209 -5.23 46.29 -34.21
C GLU A 209 -5.64 47.69 -33.76
N SER A 210 -5.58 48.67 -34.67
CA SER A 210 -6.03 50.02 -34.34
C SER A 210 -7.55 50.09 -34.24
N ASN A 211 -8.06 50.66 -33.15
CA ASN A 211 -9.51 50.85 -32.97
C ASN A 211 -10.02 52.22 -33.48
N GLY A 212 -9.15 53.05 -34.04
CA GLY A 212 -9.53 54.36 -34.57
C GLY A 212 -9.72 55.47 -33.53
N LEU A 213 -9.44 55.24 -32.24
CA LEU A 213 -9.74 56.21 -31.17
C LEU A 213 -8.80 57.43 -31.16
N ILE A 214 -7.49 57.22 -31.36
CA ILE A 214 -6.49 58.30 -31.40
C ILE A 214 -5.91 58.44 -32.81
N ASP A 215 -5.36 57.37 -33.36
CA ASP A 215 -4.93 57.35 -34.76
C ASP A 215 -6.02 56.71 -35.63
N ALA A 216 -6.05 57.03 -36.93
CA ALA A 216 -6.98 56.41 -37.84
C ALA A 216 -6.57 54.95 -38.07
N ASN A 217 -7.53 54.03 -38.03
CA ASN A 217 -7.30 52.65 -38.43
C ASN A 217 -7.05 52.60 -39.95
N ILE A 218 -5.84 52.20 -40.34
CA ILE A 218 -5.39 52.09 -41.74
C ILE A 218 -4.89 50.70 -42.10
N GLU A 219 -4.26 49.97 -41.17
CA GLU A 219 -3.80 48.59 -41.33
C GLU A 219 -4.77 47.67 -40.59
N ASP A 220 -5.44 46.77 -41.32
CA ASP A 220 -6.51 45.92 -40.74
C ASP A 220 -6.17 44.45 -41.00
N TRP A 221 -6.03 43.66 -39.94
CA TRP A 221 -5.74 42.25 -40.08
C TRP A 221 -6.86 41.47 -40.76
N ASN A 222 -6.49 40.60 -41.70
CA ASN A 222 -7.35 39.53 -42.18
C ASN A 222 -6.81 38.12 -41.83
N SER A 223 -7.68 37.11 -41.94
CA SER A 223 -7.33 35.73 -41.54
C SER A 223 -6.23 35.09 -42.37
N THR A 224 -5.94 35.59 -43.58
CA THR A 224 -4.81 35.10 -44.38
C THR A 224 -3.50 35.64 -43.82
N GLU A 225 -3.43 36.94 -43.53
CA GLU A 225 -2.25 37.56 -42.93
C GLU A 225 -1.93 36.95 -41.57
N GLU A 226 -2.92 36.79 -40.69
CA GLU A 226 -2.74 36.14 -39.39
C GLU A 226 -2.21 34.71 -39.54
N SER A 227 -2.74 33.94 -40.51
CA SER A 227 -2.29 32.57 -40.78
C SER A 227 -0.86 32.53 -41.35
N ASN A 228 -0.48 33.49 -42.20
CA ASN A 228 0.86 33.58 -42.76
C ASN A 228 1.89 33.87 -41.67
N VAL A 229 1.58 34.83 -40.79
CA VAL A 229 2.42 35.18 -39.63
C VAL A 229 2.64 33.97 -38.72
N ILE A 230 1.57 33.27 -38.32
CA ILE A 230 1.71 32.08 -37.45
C ILE A 230 2.52 30.98 -38.14
N SER A 231 2.35 30.79 -39.46
CA SER A 231 3.16 29.84 -40.22
C SER A 231 4.65 30.20 -40.15
N LYS A 232 4.98 31.48 -40.28
CA LYS A 232 6.37 31.98 -40.23
C LYS A 232 6.98 31.93 -38.84
N ILE A 233 6.23 32.30 -37.80
CA ILE A 233 6.65 32.14 -36.40
C ILE A 233 6.94 30.67 -36.09
N GLN A 234 6.04 29.75 -36.49
CA GLN A 234 6.25 28.33 -36.29
C GLN A 234 7.53 27.84 -37.01
N ALA A 235 7.75 28.24 -38.26
CA ALA A 235 8.93 27.84 -39.03
C ALA A 235 10.25 28.33 -38.42
N GLY A 236 10.29 29.56 -37.91
CA GLY A 236 11.48 30.09 -37.23
C GLY A 236 11.75 29.43 -35.88
N LEU A 237 10.73 29.10 -35.11
CA LEU A 237 10.88 28.36 -33.85
C LEU A 237 11.26 26.89 -34.10
N LYS A 238 10.69 26.24 -35.13
CA LYS A 238 11.12 24.91 -35.60
C LYS A 238 12.60 24.89 -35.95
N TRP A 239 13.09 25.96 -36.60
CA TRP A 239 14.51 26.08 -36.95
C TRP A 239 15.40 25.96 -35.72
N TRP A 240 15.07 26.64 -34.62
CA TRP A 240 15.79 26.53 -33.34
C TRP A 240 15.72 25.10 -32.77
N ALA A 241 14.53 24.51 -32.68
CA ALA A 241 14.37 23.13 -32.18
C ALA A 241 15.22 22.12 -32.97
N ALA A 242 15.35 22.30 -34.29
CA ALA A 242 16.16 21.44 -35.15
C ALA A 242 17.68 21.62 -34.97
N LYS A 243 18.16 22.73 -34.40
CA LYS A 243 19.61 23.00 -34.22
C LYS A 243 20.23 22.26 -33.05
N GLU A 244 19.45 21.95 -32.03
CA GLU A 244 19.92 21.22 -30.85
C GLU A 244 18.81 20.32 -30.30
N PRO A 245 18.64 19.11 -30.85
CA PRO A 245 17.64 18.16 -30.35
C PRO A 245 17.82 17.80 -28.86
N LYS A 246 19.04 17.90 -28.32
CA LYS A 246 19.32 17.68 -26.88
C LYS A 246 18.67 18.74 -25.99
N ALA A 247 18.36 19.92 -26.54
CA ALA A 247 17.66 20.97 -25.83
C ALA A 247 16.17 20.65 -25.61
N LYS A 248 15.64 19.63 -26.30
CA LYS A 248 14.24 19.16 -26.18
C LYS A 248 13.23 20.31 -26.26
N LEU A 249 13.41 21.20 -27.24
CA LEU A 249 12.59 22.39 -27.37
C LEU A 249 11.16 22.04 -27.79
N THR A 250 10.21 22.52 -27.00
CA THR A 250 8.79 22.55 -27.35
C THR A 250 8.23 23.95 -27.23
N PHE A 251 7.38 24.36 -28.18
CA PHE A 251 6.73 25.67 -28.18
C PHE A 251 5.23 25.51 -28.01
N THR A 252 4.66 26.16 -26.99
CA THR A 252 3.21 26.20 -26.74
C THR A 252 2.68 27.59 -27.02
N TYR A 253 1.73 27.70 -27.94
CA TYR A 253 1.23 29.00 -28.40
C TYR A 253 0.00 29.46 -27.63
N ASP A 254 0.01 30.73 -27.22
CA ASP A 254 -1.16 31.47 -26.76
C ASP A 254 -1.39 32.63 -27.73
N ILE A 255 -2.44 32.56 -28.55
CA ILE A 255 -2.61 33.45 -29.71
C ILE A 255 -3.81 34.36 -29.51
N HIS A 256 -3.55 35.65 -29.57
CA HIS A 256 -4.52 36.73 -29.43
C HIS A 256 -4.64 37.51 -30.72
N TYR A 257 -5.84 37.51 -31.31
CA TYR A 257 -6.11 38.11 -32.60
C TYR A 257 -6.77 39.48 -32.44
N GLN A 258 -6.30 40.47 -33.21
CA GLN A 258 -6.89 41.81 -33.31
C GLN A 258 -7.12 42.47 -31.95
N ILE A 259 -6.09 42.44 -31.09
CA ILE A 259 -6.13 43.09 -29.78
C ILE A 259 -6.15 44.60 -29.98
N PRO A 260 -7.22 45.29 -29.50
CA PRO A 260 -7.43 46.69 -29.81
C PRO A 260 -6.40 47.58 -29.11
N THR A 261 -5.86 48.53 -29.87
CA THR A 261 -5.12 49.69 -29.34
C THR A 261 -5.68 50.99 -29.90
N SER A 262 -5.56 52.07 -29.13
CA SER A 262 -6.00 53.39 -29.54
C SER A 262 -5.18 53.99 -30.69
N TYR A 263 -4.02 53.41 -30.96
CA TYR A 263 -3.01 53.91 -31.88
C TYR A 263 -2.94 53.05 -33.13
N GLU A 264 -2.35 53.58 -34.19
CA GLU A 264 -1.98 52.82 -35.39
C GLU A 264 -0.48 52.52 -35.28
N PRO A 265 -0.08 51.33 -34.79
CA PRO A 265 1.28 51.10 -34.33
C PRO A 265 2.34 51.39 -35.38
N ILE A 266 2.09 51.03 -36.65
CA ILE A 266 3.07 51.22 -37.75
C ILE A 266 3.39 52.70 -37.99
N THR A 267 2.42 53.60 -37.75
CA THR A 267 2.62 55.06 -37.93
C THR A 267 3.34 55.73 -36.76
N ARG A 268 3.65 54.97 -35.71
CA ARG A 268 4.32 55.46 -34.50
C ARG A 268 5.76 54.94 -34.45
N PRO A 269 6.66 55.60 -33.70
CA PRO A 269 7.96 55.04 -33.39
C PRO A 269 7.83 53.69 -32.69
N ALA A 270 8.64 52.70 -33.06
CA ALA A 270 8.71 51.43 -32.35
C ALA A 270 9.43 51.60 -31.01
N ASN A 271 10.48 52.42 -30.99
CA ASN A 271 11.40 52.54 -29.87
C ASN A 271 10.69 52.96 -28.56
N PRO A 272 10.86 52.21 -27.46
CA PRO A 272 10.24 52.47 -26.15
C PRO A 272 10.75 53.74 -25.45
N SER A 273 11.90 54.28 -25.87
CA SER A 273 12.59 55.39 -25.17
C SER A 273 11.92 56.75 -25.38
N GLY A 274 10.97 56.84 -26.32
CA GLY A 274 10.11 58.00 -26.52
C GLY A 274 8.72 57.79 -25.91
N ALA A 275 8.15 58.82 -25.27
CA ALA A 275 6.80 58.79 -24.69
C ALA A 275 5.65 58.56 -25.69
N ASN A 276 5.95 58.42 -26.98
CA ASN A 276 5.01 58.32 -28.09
C ASN A 276 5.19 57.03 -28.93
N GLY A 277 6.01 56.08 -28.47
CA GLY A 277 6.36 54.88 -29.22
C GLY A 277 5.74 53.59 -28.69
N GLY A 278 6.49 52.48 -28.77
CA GLY A 278 6.02 51.12 -28.47
C GLY A 278 5.32 50.93 -27.12
N SER A 279 5.70 51.72 -26.12
CA SER A 279 5.10 51.66 -24.78
C SER A 279 3.58 51.91 -24.76
N LEU A 280 3.04 52.64 -25.74
CA LEU A 280 1.62 53.01 -25.79
C LEU A 280 0.74 51.81 -26.15
N TRP A 281 0.98 51.22 -27.31
CA TRP A 281 0.16 50.12 -27.82
C TRP A 281 0.44 48.80 -27.09
N VAL A 282 1.66 48.57 -26.57
CA VAL A 282 1.92 47.43 -25.66
C VAL A 282 1.08 47.57 -24.39
N ALA A 283 1.03 48.76 -23.79
CA ALA A 283 0.25 48.98 -22.58
C ALA A 283 -1.27 48.83 -22.82
N ASP A 284 -1.79 49.34 -23.94
CA ASP A 284 -3.19 49.13 -24.35
C ASP A 284 -3.49 47.64 -24.51
N ALA A 285 -2.64 46.90 -25.23
CA ALA A 285 -2.83 45.48 -25.47
C ALA A 285 -2.78 44.65 -24.18
N MET A 286 -1.80 44.90 -23.31
CA MET A 286 -1.74 44.25 -22.00
C MET A 286 -2.97 44.58 -21.16
N SER A 287 -3.45 45.82 -21.18
CA SER A 287 -4.65 46.22 -20.45
C SER A 287 -5.91 45.53 -20.98
N ASP A 288 -6.05 45.37 -22.30
CA ASP A 288 -7.18 44.66 -22.91
C ASP A 288 -7.20 43.18 -22.53
N LEU A 289 -6.02 42.55 -22.50
CA LEU A 289 -5.83 41.18 -22.03
C LEU A 289 -5.98 41.03 -20.49
N GLY A 290 -6.21 42.12 -19.75
CA GLY A 290 -6.42 42.12 -18.30
C GLY A 290 -5.16 42.28 -17.45
N TYR A 291 -4.01 42.54 -18.07
CA TYR A 291 -2.71 42.75 -17.42
C TYR A 291 -2.39 44.25 -17.34
N SER A 292 -2.95 44.92 -16.35
CA SER A 292 -2.72 46.36 -16.10
C SER A 292 -2.37 46.65 -14.63
N LYS A 293 -1.92 45.61 -13.90
CA LYS A 293 -1.71 45.65 -12.45
C LYS A 293 -0.52 46.54 -12.08
N TYR A 294 0.52 46.56 -12.91
CA TYR A 294 1.76 47.24 -12.64
C TYR A 294 1.87 48.55 -13.42
N PRO A 295 2.54 49.58 -12.87
CA PRO A 295 2.78 50.83 -13.58
C PRO A 295 3.67 50.68 -14.82
N SER A 296 4.56 49.69 -14.82
CA SER A 296 5.41 49.37 -15.96
C SER A 296 4.70 48.38 -16.87
N TYR A 297 4.57 48.70 -18.15
CA TYR A 297 4.00 47.75 -19.12
C TYR A 297 4.84 46.48 -19.25
N PHE A 298 6.16 46.55 -19.07
CA PHE A 298 7.00 45.35 -19.04
C PHE A 298 6.65 44.40 -17.89
N ASP A 299 6.36 44.93 -16.69
CA ASP A 299 5.95 44.09 -15.58
C ASP A 299 4.59 43.42 -15.88
N ASN A 300 3.70 44.10 -16.62
CA ASN A 300 2.46 43.49 -17.10
C ASN A 300 2.71 42.40 -18.15
N VAL A 301 3.69 42.57 -19.05
CA VAL A 301 4.09 41.50 -19.99
C VAL A 301 4.69 40.31 -19.24
N TYR A 302 5.57 40.53 -18.26
CA TYR A 302 6.07 39.45 -17.40
C TYR A 302 4.95 38.77 -16.61
N ASP A 303 3.93 39.50 -16.15
CA ASP A 303 2.75 38.91 -15.48
C ASP A 303 1.97 38.00 -16.44
N TYR A 304 1.76 38.44 -17.67
CA TYR A 304 1.18 37.62 -18.74
C TYR A 304 2.02 36.38 -19.06
N GLU A 305 3.34 36.53 -19.21
CA GLU A 305 4.27 35.42 -19.47
C GLU A 305 4.25 34.38 -18.35
N ASN A 306 4.28 34.82 -17.09
CA ASN A 306 4.15 33.93 -15.95
C ASN A 306 2.79 33.22 -15.91
N SER A 307 1.72 33.88 -16.34
CA SER A 307 0.38 33.32 -16.45
C SER A 307 0.31 32.21 -17.51
N ILE A 308 0.78 32.48 -18.73
CA ILE A 308 0.76 31.47 -19.81
C ILE A 308 1.72 30.33 -19.53
N ARG A 309 2.90 30.61 -18.94
CA ARG A 309 3.83 29.58 -18.46
C ARG A 309 3.15 28.63 -17.48
N LYS A 310 2.42 29.20 -16.51
CA LYS A 310 1.66 28.44 -15.52
C LYS A 310 0.54 27.61 -16.14
N LEU A 311 -0.19 28.18 -17.09
CA LEU A 311 -1.32 27.52 -17.73
C LEU A 311 -0.86 26.36 -18.63
N ALA A 312 0.26 26.55 -19.34
CA ALA A 312 0.80 25.60 -20.31
C ALA A 312 1.76 24.55 -19.72
N ASP A 313 2.14 24.69 -18.44
CA ASP A 313 3.17 23.88 -17.76
C ASP A 313 4.52 23.89 -18.50
N THR A 314 4.99 25.09 -18.88
CA THR A 314 6.27 25.28 -19.55
C THR A 314 7.36 25.80 -18.61
N ASP A 315 8.62 25.69 -19.02
CA ASP A 315 9.76 26.18 -18.25
C ASP A 315 9.96 27.70 -18.45
N TRP A 316 9.76 28.14 -19.69
CA TRP A 316 10.00 29.50 -20.16
C TRP A 316 8.75 30.11 -20.77
N ALA A 317 8.76 31.43 -20.94
CA ALA A 317 7.77 32.18 -21.69
C ALA A 317 8.37 33.44 -22.31
N PHE A 318 7.88 33.83 -23.48
CA PHE A 318 8.13 35.16 -24.05
C PHE A 318 6.95 35.60 -24.92
N THR A 319 6.88 36.90 -25.20
CA THR A 319 5.79 37.47 -26.00
C THR A 319 6.29 38.02 -27.35
N ILE A 320 5.46 37.88 -28.38
CA ILE A 320 5.64 38.44 -29.72
C ILE A 320 4.48 39.41 -29.97
N PHE A 321 4.81 40.69 -30.14
CA PHE A 321 3.86 41.67 -30.67
C PHE A 321 4.03 41.77 -32.18
N VAL A 322 2.94 41.53 -32.91
CA VAL A 322 2.92 41.63 -34.36
C VAL A 322 2.11 42.86 -34.75
N VAL A 323 2.75 43.74 -35.54
CA VAL A 323 2.14 44.96 -36.07
C VAL A 323 1.81 44.77 -37.54
N ASP A 324 0.58 45.06 -37.93
CA ASP A 324 0.21 45.03 -39.34
C ASP A 324 0.93 46.15 -40.07
N SER A 325 1.47 45.83 -41.24
CA SER A 325 2.16 46.75 -42.13
C SER A 325 1.85 46.42 -43.60
N SER A 326 0.79 45.64 -43.85
CA SER A 326 0.48 45.05 -45.16
C SER A 326 0.12 46.07 -46.24
N LYS A 327 -0.34 47.26 -45.84
CA LYS A 327 -0.59 48.42 -46.73
C LYS A 327 0.47 49.52 -46.55
N ASP A 328 1.47 49.31 -45.72
CA ASP A 328 2.59 50.22 -45.56
C ASP A 328 3.65 49.97 -46.65
N SER A 329 4.17 51.05 -47.22
CA SER A 329 5.01 50.96 -48.42
C SER A 329 6.47 50.57 -48.16
N ASP A 330 6.97 50.81 -46.95
CA ASP A 330 8.33 50.45 -46.55
C ASP A 330 8.37 49.40 -45.43
N GLY A 331 7.23 49.08 -44.81
CA GLY A 331 7.13 48.08 -43.75
C GLY A 331 7.82 48.51 -42.45
N LEU A 332 8.16 49.80 -42.32
CA LEU A 332 8.90 50.37 -41.19
C LEU A 332 7.97 51.15 -40.26
N PHE A 333 8.28 51.12 -38.97
CA PHE A 333 7.81 52.10 -38.02
C PHE A 333 8.32 53.50 -38.36
N ALA A 334 7.69 54.54 -37.82
CA ALA A 334 8.05 55.93 -38.10
C ALA A 334 9.50 56.33 -37.70
N ASP A 335 10.18 55.52 -36.88
CA ASP A 335 11.59 55.69 -36.49
C ASP A 335 12.54 54.73 -37.21
N GLY A 336 12.07 54.00 -38.22
CA GLY A 336 12.86 53.14 -39.11
C GLY A 336 13.13 51.73 -38.58
N TYR A 337 12.55 51.35 -37.42
CA TYR A 337 12.55 49.96 -36.97
C TYR A 337 11.55 49.14 -37.77
N PHE A 338 11.72 47.83 -37.78
CA PHE A 338 10.70 46.87 -38.25
C PHE A 338 10.66 45.61 -37.40
N ALA A 339 11.78 45.27 -36.75
CA ALA A 339 11.84 44.27 -35.70
C ALA A 339 12.82 44.69 -34.60
N TYR A 340 12.58 44.21 -33.38
CA TYR A 340 13.51 44.30 -32.25
C TYR A 340 13.13 43.33 -31.13
N ALA A 341 14.08 42.98 -30.28
CA ALA A 341 13.89 42.15 -29.11
C ALA A 341 14.63 42.70 -27.89
N TYR A 342 14.07 42.47 -26.70
CA TYR A 342 14.82 42.71 -25.47
C TYR A 342 15.74 41.54 -25.16
N LEU A 343 17.01 41.84 -24.90
CA LEU A 343 18.01 40.84 -24.53
C LEU A 343 17.62 40.17 -23.20
N GLY A 344 17.27 38.88 -23.25
CA GLY A 344 16.74 38.13 -22.10
C GLY A 344 15.23 38.30 -21.87
N GLY A 345 14.50 38.71 -22.90
CA GLY A 345 13.06 38.98 -22.82
C GLY A 345 12.70 40.32 -22.15
N PRO A 346 11.41 40.57 -21.89
CA PRO A 346 10.31 39.61 -21.98
C PRO A 346 9.80 39.37 -23.41
N PHE A 347 9.87 40.38 -24.29
CA PHE A 347 9.21 40.30 -25.60
C PHE A 347 10.07 40.77 -26.75
N LEU A 348 9.59 40.47 -27.95
CA LEU A 348 10.03 41.03 -29.21
C LEU A 348 8.85 41.62 -29.99
N VAL A 349 9.16 42.46 -30.96
CA VAL A 349 8.21 43.15 -31.83
C VAL A 349 8.66 42.95 -33.25
N MET A 350 7.72 42.72 -34.15
CA MET A 350 7.98 42.69 -35.59
C MET A 350 6.76 43.12 -36.40
N THR A 351 7.01 43.77 -37.54
CA THR A 351 5.96 44.14 -38.50
C THR A 351 5.61 42.95 -39.40
N TYR A 352 4.49 43.02 -40.12
CA TYR A 352 4.03 41.96 -41.02
C TYR A 352 5.02 41.72 -42.18
N ASP A 353 5.45 42.79 -42.85
CA ASP A 353 6.32 42.71 -44.03
C ASP A 353 7.82 42.86 -43.72
N ASN A 354 8.20 43.32 -42.53
CA ASN A 354 9.59 43.37 -42.07
C ASN A 354 10.56 44.06 -43.06
N ASP A 355 10.22 45.25 -43.56
CA ASP A 355 11.02 45.95 -44.58
C ASP A 355 11.31 45.09 -45.82
N GLY A 356 12.56 45.02 -46.28
CA GLY A 356 12.98 44.26 -47.45
C GLY A 356 12.93 42.74 -47.29
N TYR A 357 12.54 42.22 -46.12
CA TYR A 357 12.39 40.78 -45.90
C TYR A 357 11.11 40.23 -46.55
N GLY A 358 9.99 40.95 -46.43
CA GLY A 358 8.65 40.48 -46.77
C GLY A 358 8.15 39.38 -45.84
N ILE A 359 6.83 39.13 -45.85
CA ILE A 359 6.20 38.03 -45.10
C ILE A 359 6.84 36.66 -45.40
N ALA A 360 7.40 36.46 -46.60
CA ALA A 360 8.09 35.24 -46.99
C ALA A 360 9.35 34.94 -46.15
N ASN A 361 10.01 35.96 -45.57
CA ASN A 361 11.25 35.80 -44.81
C ASN A 361 11.11 36.20 -43.33
N MET A 362 9.89 36.42 -42.83
CA MET A 362 9.62 36.68 -41.42
C MET A 362 10.15 35.58 -40.50
N ASP A 363 10.27 34.34 -40.99
CA ASP A 363 10.86 33.21 -40.28
C ASP A 363 12.36 33.40 -39.95
N ALA A 364 13.11 34.09 -40.82
CA ALA A 364 14.48 34.50 -40.53
C ALA A 364 14.54 35.59 -39.45
N VAL A 365 13.60 36.55 -39.47
CA VAL A 365 13.51 37.63 -38.48
C VAL A 365 13.22 37.06 -37.09
N ILE A 366 12.18 36.23 -36.95
CA ILE A 366 11.88 35.58 -35.66
C ILE A 366 13.01 34.65 -35.20
N ALA A 367 13.75 34.00 -36.11
CA ALA A 367 14.90 33.19 -35.72
C ALA A 367 16.04 34.06 -35.16
N HIS A 368 16.27 35.25 -35.71
CA HIS A 368 17.23 36.22 -35.22
C HIS A 368 16.80 36.81 -33.86
N GLU A 369 15.62 37.42 -33.81
CA GLU A 369 15.08 38.10 -32.62
C GLU A 369 14.83 37.12 -31.46
N GLY A 370 14.41 35.89 -31.79
CA GLY A 370 14.27 34.80 -30.82
C GLY A 370 15.60 34.41 -30.17
N GLY A 371 16.73 34.65 -30.83
CA GLY A 371 18.06 34.50 -30.22
C GLY A 371 18.29 35.49 -29.08
N HIS A 372 17.93 36.76 -29.26
CA HIS A 372 18.05 37.80 -28.24
C HIS A 372 17.18 37.54 -27.01
N ILE A 373 15.96 36.99 -27.20
CA ILE A 373 15.11 36.55 -26.09
C ILE A 373 15.88 35.63 -25.14
N PHE A 374 16.75 34.77 -25.67
CA PHE A 374 17.61 33.88 -24.89
C PHE A 374 19.08 34.33 -24.89
N TYR A 375 19.30 35.64 -24.79
CA TYR A 375 20.58 36.28 -24.54
C TYR A 375 21.67 36.15 -25.63
N ALA A 376 21.37 35.66 -26.83
CA ALA A 376 22.33 35.72 -27.94
C ALA A 376 22.63 37.18 -28.31
N LEU A 377 23.89 37.52 -28.58
CA LEU A 377 24.30 38.86 -28.97
C LEU A 377 24.37 39.00 -30.50
N ASP A 378 24.20 40.23 -30.96
CA ASP A 378 24.43 40.58 -32.36
C ASP A 378 25.88 40.39 -32.81
N GLN A 379 26.05 39.97 -34.06
CA GLN A 379 27.36 39.66 -34.64
C GLN A 379 27.66 40.41 -35.94
N TYR A 380 26.74 41.23 -36.44
CA TYR A 380 26.99 42.07 -37.61
C TYR A 380 27.80 43.33 -37.23
N THR A 381 28.55 43.90 -38.18
CA THR A 381 29.51 44.98 -37.88
C THR A 381 28.84 46.24 -37.31
N SER A 382 27.67 46.63 -37.82
CA SER A 382 26.95 47.85 -37.35
C SER A 382 26.35 47.73 -35.95
N ALA A 383 26.27 46.53 -35.36
CA ALA A 383 25.80 46.34 -33.99
C ALA A 383 26.75 46.93 -32.94
N ASN A 384 28.02 47.10 -33.30
CA ASN A 384 29.09 47.53 -32.40
C ASN A 384 29.31 46.61 -31.18
N SER A 385 28.92 45.33 -31.25
CA SER A 385 29.19 44.34 -30.20
C SER A 385 30.63 43.81 -30.31
N PRO A 386 31.53 44.06 -29.35
CA PRO A 386 32.92 43.62 -29.43
C PRO A 386 33.10 42.13 -29.12
N CYS A 387 34.19 41.53 -29.60
CA CYS A 387 34.54 40.12 -29.38
C CYS A 387 34.53 39.69 -27.90
N SER A 388 34.85 40.62 -26.99
CA SER A 388 34.94 40.38 -25.55
C SER A 388 33.62 40.53 -24.81
N GLU A 389 32.57 41.03 -25.48
CA GLU A 389 31.26 41.13 -24.87
C GLU A 389 30.74 39.73 -24.56
N ALA A 390 30.29 39.52 -23.33
CA ALA A 390 29.79 38.23 -22.87
C ALA A 390 28.29 38.29 -22.61
N SER A 391 27.59 37.19 -22.85
CA SER A 391 26.15 37.08 -22.63
C SER A 391 25.74 35.63 -22.38
N GLY A 392 24.47 35.44 -22.04
CA GLY A 392 23.89 34.13 -21.83
C GLY A 392 24.16 33.55 -20.45
N TYR A 393 23.37 32.55 -20.07
CA TYR A 393 23.48 31.86 -18.77
C TYR A 393 24.90 31.35 -18.49
N LEU A 394 25.61 30.91 -19.53
CA LEU A 394 26.99 30.41 -19.46
C LEU A 394 28.06 31.51 -19.48
N GLY A 395 27.70 32.78 -19.70
CA GLY A 395 28.62 33.92 -19.72
C GLY A 395 29.61 33.90 -20.89
N ILE A 396 29.13 33.60 -22.10
CA ILE A 396 29.95 33.30 -23.28
C ILE A 396 30.26 34.57 -24.09
N GLN A 397 31.53 34.71 -24.48
CA GLN A 397 32.01 35.82 -25.29
C GLN A 397 31.54 35.76 -26.74
N ASN A 398 31.31 36.93 -27.35
CA ASN A 398 30.82 37.09 -28.72
C ASN A 398 31.93 37.00 -29.78
N GLN A 399 32.70 35.91 -29.75
CA GLN A 399 33.90 35.77 -30.58
C GLN A 399 33.63 35.48 -32.07
N ASN A 400 32.38 35.49 -32.52
CA ASN A 400 32.01 35.48 -33.94
C ASN A 400 31.58 36.86 -34.48
N SER A 401 31.65 37.90 -33.64
CA SER A 401 31.32 39.27 -34.04
C SER A 401 32.17 39.75 -35.23
N ALA A 402 31.52 40.46 -36.15
CA ALA A 402 32.14 41.13 -37.28
C ALA A 402 32.56 42.58 -36.95
N TYR A 403 32.45 43.01 -35.70
CA TYR A 403 32.92 44.32 -35.24
C TYR A 403 34.36 44.24 -34.67
N PRO A 404 35.24 45.22 -34.93
CA PRO A 404 35.04 46.41 -35.78
C PRO A 404 35.13 46.15 -37.29
N PHE A 405 35.63 44.98 -37.69
CA PHE A 405 35.62 44.53 -39.09
C PHE A 405 35.54 42.99 -39.13
N PRO A 406 34.96 42.39 -40.18
CA PRO A 406 34.86 40.93 -40.30
C PRO A 406 36.23 40.25 -40.15
N GLY A 407 36.34 39.29 -39.23
CA GLY A 407 37.59 38.60 -38.92
C GLY A 407 38.45 39.23 -37.82
N ALA A 408 37.95 40.26 -37.12
CA ALA A 408 38.62 40.80 -35.93
C ALA A 408 38.58 39.85 -34.72
N CYS A 409 37.53 39.05 -34.59
CA CYS A 409 37.38 38.06 -33.51
C CYS A 409 37.97 36.69 -33.89
N ILE A 410 37.98 35.75 -32.93
CA ILE A 410 38.56 34.41 -33.13
C ILE A 410 37.81 33.62 -34.23
N SER A 411 36.51 33.84 -34.39
CA SER A 411 35.67 33.22 -35.41
C SER A 411 35.10 34.27 -36.37
N ASN A 412 34.87 33.85 -37.61
CA ASN A 412 34.18 34.64 -38.63
C ASN A 412 33.39 33.74 -39.58
N VAL A 413 32.36 33.09 -39.06
CA VAL A 413 31.47 32.18 -39.82
C VAL A 413 30.07 32.74 -39.89
N GLY A 414 29.28 32.31 -40.89
CA GLY A 414 27.87 32.68 -40.99
C GLY A 414 27.10 32.24 -39.74
N SER A 415 26.18 33.08 -39.29
CA SER A 415 25.35 32.85 -38.11
C SER A 415 24.06 33.63 -38.27
N ILE A 416 22.95 33.10 -37.77
CA ILE A 416 21.67 33.82 -37.71
C ILE A 416 21.81 35.15 -36.95
N MET A 417 22.74 35.24 -35.99
CA MET A 417 23.02 36.48 -35.24
C MET A 417 23.75 37.56 -36.07
N ARG A 418 24.03 37.31 -37.35
CA ARG A 418 24.45 38.36 -38.31
C ARG A 418 23.27 38.97 -39.06
N SER A 419 22.04 38.56 -38.72
CA SER A 419 20.79 38.89 -39.41
C SER A 419 20.76 38.29 -40.83
N GLN A 420 19.90 38.78 -41.72
CA GLN A 420 19.75 38.34 -43.13
C GLN A 420 19.02 36.99 -43.31
N VAL A 421 18.67 36.67 -44.56
CA VAL A 421 17.87 35.49 -44.93
C VAL A 421 18.76 34.27 -45.18
N SER A 422 19.95 34.47 -45.75
CA SER A 422 20.90 33.37 -46.05
C SER A 422 21.28 32.54 -44.81
N PRO A 423 21.61 33.11 -43.63
CA PRO A 423 21.90 32.30 -42.45
C PRO A 423 20.73 31.42 -42.02
N TYR A 424 19.50 31.90 -42.12
CA TYR A 424 18.31 31.11 -41.83
C TYR A 424 18.17 29.93 -42.80
N THR A 425 18.12 30.22 -44.11
CA THR A 425 17.90 29.22 -45.16
C THR A 425 19.00 28.16 -45.25
N ASN A 426 20.25 28.54 -44.97
CA ASN A 426 21.39 27.63 -44.91
C ASN A 426 21.58 26.99 -43.53
N GLY A 427 20.75 27.36 -42.55
CA GLY A 427 20.78 26.76 -41.22
C GLY A 427 22.03 27.07 -40.40
N LEU A 428 22.61 28.26 -40.58
CA LEU A 428 23.88 28.67 -39.99
C LEU A 428 23.67 29.27 -38.59
N LEU A 429 24.37 28.68 -37.61
CA LEU A 429 24.43 29.16 -36.24
C LEU A 429 25.85 28.87 -35.71
N ASP A 430 26.58 29.91 -35.31
CA ASP A 430 27.95 29.75 -34.84
C ASP A 430 28.01 29.19 -33.40
N ALA A 431 29.16 28.65 -33.03
CA ALA A 431 29.34 28.02 -31.72
C ALA A 431 29.12 28.99 -30.54
N TYR A 432 29.45 30.27 -30.67
CA TYR A 432 29.30 31.23 -29.58
C TYR A 432 27.84 31.60 -29.36
N ALA A 433 27.07 31.81 -30.42
CA ALA A 433 25.62 32.00 -30.29
C ALA A 433 24.93 30.76 -29.71
N ARG A 434 25.34 29.54 -30.10
CA ARG A 434 24.85 28.28 -29.49
C ARG A 434 25.08 28.26 -27.98
N GLU A 435 26.29 28.54 -27.52
CA GLU A 435 26.58 28.50 -26.09
C GLU A 435 25.96 29.70 -25.32
N GLN A 436 25.77 30.85 -25.96
CA GLN A 436 25.04 31.99 -25.38
C GLN A 436 23.58 31.63 -25.06
N VAL A 437 22.88 30.90 -25.94
CA VAL A 437 21.53 30.40 -25.65
C VAL A 437 21.50 29.20 -24.69
N GLY A 438 22.65 28.78 -24.16
CA GLY A 438 22.79 27.73 -23.15
C GLY A 438 23.18 26.34 -23.69
N TRP A 439 23.47 26.20 -24.99
CA TRP A 439 23.76 24.91 -25.61
C TRP A 439 25.24 24.56 -25.60
N ARG A 440 25.71 24.10 -24.44
CA ARG A 440 27.04 23.52 -24.29
C ARG A 440 26.94 22.12 -23.69
N ASP A 441 27.65 21.17 -24.27
CA ASP A 441 27.81 19.79 -23.78
C ASP A 441 29.32 19.51 -23.72
N SER A 442 29.93 19.86 -22.59
CA SER A 442 31.39 19.87 -22.44
C SER A 442 31.98 18.46 -22.34
N ASN A 443 31.22 17.49 -21.83
CA ASN A 443 31.67 16.11 -21.62
C ASN A 443 31.20 15.16 -22.73
N THR A 444 30.41 15.64 -23.69
CA THR A 444 29.89 14.91 -24.86
C THR A 444 29.01 13.70 -24.51
N ASN A 445 28.39 13.70 -23.32
CA ASN A 445 27.53 12.60 -22.88
C ASN A 445 26.10 12.67 -23.45
N GLY A 446 25.77 13.73 -24.19
CA GLY A 446 24.45 13.92 -24.79
C GLY A 446 23.49 14.75 -23.95
N ILE A 447 23.92 15.26 -22.79
CA ILE A 447 23.15 16.13 -21.90
C ILE A 447 23.87 17.49 -21.84
N LEU A 448 23.12 18.58 -21.97
CA LEU A 448 23.69 19.93 -21.91
C LEU A 448 24.17 20.25 -20.48
N ASP A 449 25.26 21.00 -20.32
CA ASP A 449 25.92 21.31 -19.04
C ASP A 449 24.95 21.88 -17.99
N ILE A 450 23.97 22.68 -18.41
CA ILE A 450 22.95 23.29 -17.53
C ILE A 450 22.01 22.21 -16.93
N MET A 451 21.86 21.09 -17.64
CA MET A 451 20.97 19.97 -17.30
C MET A 451 21.70 18.78 -16.67
N ASP A 452 23.02 18.71 -16.79
CA ASP A 452 23.82 17.53 -16.43
C ASP A 452 24.14 17.43 -14.94
N PHE A 453 23.09 17.23 -14.14
CA PHE A 453 23.17 16.98 -12.72
C PHE A 453 22.48 15.67 -12.36
N PHE A 454 22.95 15.03 -11.29
CA PHE A 454 22.37 13.79 -10.77
C PHE A 454 21.36 14.10 -9.66
N PRO A 455 20.23 13.37 -9.60
CA PRO A 455 19.32 13.47 -8.47
C PRO A 455 19.94 12.85 -7.21
N SER A 456 19.39 13.19 -6.05
CA SER A 456 19.74 12.63 -4.74
C SER A 456 18.49 12.34 -3.94
N SER A 457 18.47 11.17 -3.30
CA SER A 457 17.36 10.69 -2.50
C SER A 457 17.70 10.64 -1.01
N THR A 458 16.65 10.67 -0.19
CA THR A 458 16.67 10.37 1.23
C THR A 458 15.63 9.28 1.47
N LEU A 459 16.02 8.26 2.24
CA LEU A 459 15.14 7.19 2.66
C LEU A 459 14.93 7.31 4.17
N ASN A 460 13.66 7.34 4.61
CA ASN A 460 13.37 7.35 6.03
C ASN A 460 13.63 5.95 6.59
N ALA A 461 14.45 5.86 7.65
CA ALA A 461 14.71 4.60 8.33
C ALA A 461 13.40 4.01 8.88
N TYR A 462 13.25 2.69 8.75
CA TYR A 462 12.08 2.00 9.31
C TYR A 462 12.21 1.85 10.82
N ILE A 463 11.16 2.18 11.57
CA ILE A 463 11.18 2.14 13.04
C ILE A 463 9.88 1.50 13.55
N PRO A 464 9.95 0.58 14.54
CA PRO A 464 11.16 0.10 15.23
C PRO A 464 12.05 -0.80 14.35
N ASP A 465 13.33 -0.88 14.68
CA ASP A 465 14.30 -1.84 14.12
C ASP A 465 15.09 -2.46 15.30
N PRO A 466 15.02 -3.79 15.54
CA PRO A 466 14.28 -4.81 14.78
C PRO A 466 12.75 -4.63 14.79
N THR A 467 12.07 -5.24 13.80
CA THR A 467 10.60 -5.25 13.67
C THR A 467 10.04 -6.66 13.44
N ASN A 468 8.80 -6.89 13.85
CA ASN A 468 8.03 -8.09 13.51
C ASN A 468 7.15 -7.92 12.26
N ASP A 469 7.13 -6.73 11.65
CA ASP A 469 6.49 -6.46 10.38
C ASP A 469 7.41 -6.85 9.23
N ASN A 470 7.15 -8.00 8.63
CA ASN A 470 7.91 -8.52 7.50
C ASN A 470 7.46 -7.95 6.14
N THR A 471 6.57 -6.96 6.11
CA THR A 471 6.14 -6.25 4.89
C THR A 471 6.27 -4.73 5.06
N PRO A 472 7.48 -4.22 5.40
CA PRO A 472 7.66 -2.83 5.78
C PRO A 472 7.30 -1.88 4.63
N THR A 473 6.60 -0.80 4.96
CA THR A 473 6.31 0.30 4.03
C THR A 473 7.26 1.45 4.28
N TYR A 474 8.06 1.76 3.26
CA TYR A 474 9.03 2.84 3.27
C TYR A 474 8.46 4.13 2.68
N THR A 475 9.01 5.24 3.16
CA THR A 475 8.80 6.57 2.60
C THR A 475 10.13 7.30 2.51
N GLY A 476 10.18 8.30 1.64
CA GLY A 476 11.36 9.15 1.49
C GLY A 476 11.09 10.29 0.54
N SER A 477 12.15 11.01 0.18
CA SER A 477 12.09 12.07 -0.83
C SER A 477 13.29 12.02 -1.77
N SER A 478 13.07 12.39 -3.02
CA SER A 478 14.11 12.55 -4.04
C SER A 478 14.14 13.99 -4.52
N SER A 479 15.32 14.50 -4.86
CA SER A 479 15.50 15.88 -5.30
C SER A 479 16.52 15.98 -6.45
N THR A 480 16.32 16.94 -7.35
CA THR A 480 17.23 17.24 -8.47
C THR A 480 17.48 18.75 -8.55
N ILE A 481 17.85 19.34 -7.41
CA ILE A 481 17.93 20.79 -7.19
C ILE A 481 19.30 21.41 -7.48
N LEU A 482 20.29 20.61 -7.89
CA LEU A 482 21.61 21.13 -8.26
C LEU A 482 21.50 21.93 -9.56
N THR A 483 22.24 23.04 -9.61
CA THR A 483 22.16 24.03 -10.68
C THR A 483 23.55 24.40 -11.20
N TYR A 484 23.63 24.71 -12.49
CA TYR A 484 24.81 25.34 -13.07
C TYR A 484 24.84 26.82 -12.65
N PRO A 485 26.00 27.40 -12.26
CA PRO A 485 26.08 28.82 -11.91
C PRO A 485 25.71 29.74 -13.08
N ASN A 486 24.79 30.68 -12.87
CA ASN A 486 24.42 31.68 -13.87
C ASN A 486 25.50 32.77 -13.95
N MET A 487 26.24 32.77 -15.05
CA MET A 487 27.37 33.67 -15.32
C MET A 487 26.99 34.84 -16.23
N ASN A 488 25.71 35.04 -16.51
CA ASN A 488 25.23 36.09 -17.40
C ASN A 488 25.65 37.49 -16.90
N PRO A 489 26.28 38.34 -17.71
CA PRO A 489 26.59 39.72 -17.33
C PRO A 489 25.34 40.58 -17.09
N SER A 490 24.24 40.25 -17.77
CA SER A 490 22.92 40.88 -17.70
C SER A 490 21.94 40.02 -16.88
N GLY A 491 20.83 40.61 -16.43
CA GLY A 491 19.80 39.88 -15.66
C GLY A 491 20.07 39.74 -14.15
N LEU A 492 19.29 38.87 -13.47
CA LEU A 492 19.37 38.64 -12.01
C LEU A 492 20.42 37.62 -11.59
N LYS A 493 20.88 36.78 -12.53
CA LYS A 493 21.88 35.74 -12.28
C LYS A 493 21.43 34.71 -11.25
N HIS A 494 20.13 34.37 -11.24
CA HIS A 494 19.65 33.26 -10.44
C HIS A 494 20.15 31.94 -11.04
N ASN A 495 20.64 31.05 -10.18
CA ASN A 495 20.97 29.69 -10.59
C ASN A 495 19.69 28.88 -10.65
N ILE A 496 19.30 28.41 -11.84
CA ILE A 496 17.99 27.82 -12.12
C ILE A 496 18.16 26.44 -12.75
N THR A 497 17.30 25.50 -12.39
CA THR A 497 17.18 24.21 -13.09
C THR A 497 15.73 23.92 -13.45
N ILE A 498 15.55 23.35 -14.64
CA ILE A 498 14.28 22.78 -15.11
C ILE A 498 14.22 21.26 -14.90
N ASN A 499 15.24 20.66 -14.27
CA ASN A 499 15.21 19.23 -13.95
C ASN A 499 14.06 18.93 -12.97
N LYS A 500 13.29 17.90 -13.32
CA LYS A 500 12.23 17.32 -12.50
C LYS A 500 12.60 15.86 -12.21
N ILE A 501 12.13 15.31 -11.09
CA ILE A 501 12.22 13.87 -10.85
C ILE A 501 11.26 13.20 -11.83
N ALA A 502 11.76 12.23 -12.58
CA ALA A 502 10.99 11.48 -13.58
C ALA A 502 10.59 10.09 -13.07
N ASN A 503 11.40 9.49 -12.19
CA ASN A 503 11.13 8.16 -11.62
C ASN A 503 11.90 7.96 -10.32
N VAL A 504 11.35 7.16 -9.41
CA VAL A 504 12.04 6.65 -8.23
C VAL A 504 11.91 5.14 -8.20
N GLN A 505 13.03 4.45 -7.97
CA GLN A 505 13.09 3.00 -7.86
C GLN A 505 13.69 2.57 -6.54
N TRP A 506 13.29 1.40 -6.08
CA TRP A 506 13.79 0.76 -4.88
C TRP A 506 14.16 -0.70 -5.16
N ARG A 507 14.99 -1.30 -4.30
CA ARG A 507 15.29 -2.74 -4.32
C ARG A 507 15.67 -3.23 -2.92
N GLU A 508 15.43 -4.52 -2.66
CA GLU A 508 15.97 -5.24 -1.51
C GLU A 508 17.22 -6.05 -1.87
N ASP A 509 18.23 -6.05 -1.00
CA ASP A 509 19.43 -6.90 -1.04
C ASP A 509 20.17 -6.97 -2.39
N GLY A 510 20.23 -5.84 -3.09
CA GLY A 510 20.87 -5.76 -4.41
C GLY A 510 20.08 -6.43 -5.54
N GLY A 511 18.81 -6.73 -5.32
CA GLY A 511 17.88 -7.34 -6.29
C GLY A 511 17.48 -6.43 -7.46
N ILE A 512 16.32 -6.72 -8.05
CA ILE A 512 15.82 -5.99 -9.22
C ILE A 512 15.17 -4.67 -8.77
N TRP A 513 15.50 -3.59 -9.49
CA TRP A 513 14.87 -2.30 -9.27
C TRP A 513 13.37 -2.32 -9.61
N THR A 514 12.56 -1.97 -8.61
CA THR A 514 11.11 -1.84 -8.69
C THR A 514 10.71 -0.37 -8.55
N ILE A 515 9.64 0.06 -9.21
CA ILE A 515 9.19 1.45 -9.18
C ILE A 515 8.50 1.77 -7.86
N ALA A 516 8.87 2.89 -7.24
CA ALA A 516 8.17 3.46 -6.09
C ALA A 516 6.96 4.28 -6.55
N SER A 517 5.97 4.45 -5.67
CA SER A 517 4.84 5.32 -5.95
C SER A 517 5.16 6.76 -5.53
N PRO A 518 4.83 7.77 -6.34
CA PRO A 518 4.90 9.18 -5.91
C PRO A 518 3.93 9.43 -4.75
N ALA A 519 4.35 10.24 -3.78
CA ALA A 519 3.56 10.54 -2.59
C ALA A 519 2.37 11.48 -2.91
N GLU A 520 2.53 12.40 -3.88
CA GLU A 520 1.56 13.47 -4.16
C GLU A 520 1.00 13.47 -5.60
N GLY A 521 1.23 12.44 -6.40
CA GLY A 521 0.56 12.28 -7.69
C GLY A 521 1.44 11.70 -8.78
N LEU A 522 2.16 12.55 -9.52
CA LEU A 522 3.15 12.15 -10.52
C LEU A 522 4.52 12.63 -10.05
N PHE A 523 5.58 12.00 -10.55
CA PHE A 523 6.91 12.59 -10.43
C PHE A 523 7.03 13.66 -11.52
N ASP A 524 6.85 14.93 -11.14
CA ASP A 524 6.83 16.07 -12.08
C ASP A 524 7.43 17.38 -11.51
N SER A 525 8.06 17.31 -10.34
CA SER A 525 8.73 18.44 -9.72
C SER A 525 10.19 18.16 -9.35
N SER A 526 10.95 19.21 -9.00
CA SER A 526 12.37 19.07 -8.64
C SER A 526 12.59 18.43 -7.27
N ILE A 527 11.55 18.27 -6.44
CA ILE A 527 11.57 17.60 -5.14
C ILE A 527 10.29 16.79 -4.99
N GLU A 528 10.40 15.48 -4.88
CA GLU A 528 9.26 14.57 -4.85
C GLU A 528 9.32 13.64 -3.65
N GLY A 529 8.18 13.44 -3.00
CA GLY A 529 8.01 12.37 -2.02
C GLY A 529 7.74 11.03 -2.71
N PHE A 530 8.17 9.92 -2.10
CA PHE A 530 7.85 8.58 -2.58
C PHE A 530 7.47 7.64 -1.46
N THR A 531 6.73 6.59 -1.82
CA THR A 531 6.34 5.49 -0.94
C THR A 531 6.36 4.15 -1.67
N PHE A 532 6.73 3.08 -0.97
CA PHE A 532 6.65 1.71 -1.47
C PHE A 532 6.56 0.71 -0.31
N THR A 533 5.97 -0.46 -0.59
CA THR A 533 5.90 -1.57 0.37
C THR A 533 6.77 -2.71 -0.13
N VAL A 534 7.69 -3.17 0.71
CA VAL A 534 8.54 -4.32 0.41
C VAL A 534 7.70 -5.60 0.54
N PRO A 535 7.77 -6.55 -0.43
CA PRO A 535 7.19 -7.87 -0.28
C PRO A 535 7.68 -8.58 0.97
N GLN A 536 7.01 -9.67 1.34
CA GLN A 536 7.32 -10.41 2.57
C GLN A 536 8.82 -10.78 2.64
N LEU A 537 9.50 -10.22 3.63
CA LEU A 537 10.90 -10.49 3.97
C LEU A 537 11.02 -11.70 4.90
N SER A 538 12.16 -12.40 4.82
CA SER A 538 12.53 -13.44 5.78
C SER A 538 13.07 -12.83 7.07
N ASP A 539 13.17 -13.61 8.16
CA ASP A 539 13.90 -13.17 9.33
C ASP A 539 15.39 -12.91 9.00
N GLY A 540 15.95 -11.88 9.60
CA GLY A 540 17.32 -11.43 9.37
C GLY A 540 17.43 -9.97 8.95
N THR A 541 18.66 -9.53 8.70
CA THR A 541 18.95 -8.15 8.27
C THR A 541 18.88 -8.04 6.75
N HIS A 542 18.08 -7.09 6.27
CA HIS A 542 17.90 -6.76 4.87
C HIS A 542 18.38 -5.33 4.60
N THR A 543 18.93 -5.08 3.41
CA THR A 543 19.30 -3.74 2.95
C THR A 543 18.30 -3.26 1.90
N ILE A 544 17.68 -2.12 2.16
CA ILE A 544 16.74 -1.46 1.23
C ILE A 544 17.47 -0.27 0.61
N GLU A 545 17.51 -0.21 -0.72
CA GLU A 545 18.15 0.87 -1.47
C GLU A 545 17.12 1.59 -2.34
N VAL A 546 17.33 2.89 -2.54
CA VAL A 546 16.52 3.74 -3.41
C VAL A 546 17.42 4.55 -4.34
N ARG A 547 16.95 4.77 -5.57
CA ARG A 547 17.56 5.68 -6.54
C ARG A 547 16.50 6.45 -7.31
N ALA A 548 16.82 7.69 -7.67
CA ALA A 548 16.00 8.52 -8.53
C ALA A 548 16.57 8.67 -9.96
N LEU A 549 15.69 8.96 -10.90
CA LEU A 549 15.97 9.40 -12.28
C LEU A 549 15.37 10.79 -12.46
N ASN A 550 16.11 11.72 -13.08
CA ASN A 550 15.56 13.03 -13.47
C ASN A 550 15.20 13.10 -14.96
N THR A 551 14.54 14.19 -15.38
CA THR A 551 14.10 14.43 -16.77
C THR A 551 15.25 14.64 -17.77
N ALA A 552 16.46 14.96 -17.31
CA ALA A 552 17.67 14.93 -18.13
C ALA A 552 18.13 13.50 -18.49
N GLY A 553 17.67 12.48 -17.75
CA GLY A 553 18.04 11.08 -17.97
C GLY A 553 19.14 10.57 -17.03
N ASN A 554 19.52 11.35 -16.02
CA ASN A 554 20.56 10.98 -15.05
C ASN A 554 19.97 10.17 -13.89
N TRP A 555 20.52 8.97 -13.68
CA TRP A 555 20.25 8.15 -12.50
C TRP A 555 21.18 8.52 -11.36
N GLU A 556 20.63 8.68 -10.17
CA GLU A 556 21.40 8.79 -8.92
C GLU A 556 22.49 7.70 -8.87
N THR A 557 23.73 8.09 -8.52
CA THR A 557 24.87 7.18 -8.49
C THR A 557 25.25 6.74 -7.09
N ALA A 558 24.76 7.42 -6.06
CA ALA A 558 24.98 7.11 -4.66
C ALA A 558 23.62 6.87 -3.99
N TYR A 559 23.23 5.61 -3.85
CA TYR A 559 21.88 5.23 -3.44
C TYR A 559 21.62 5.53 -1.96
N ALA A 560 20.49 6.19 -1.69
CA ALA A 560 19.93 6.22 -0.35
C ALA A 560 19.61 4.79 0.08
N ASN A 561 19.91 4.46 1.33
CA ASN A 561 19.67 3.11 1.84
C ASN A 561 19.33 3.12 3.32
N ASP A 562 18.67 2.05 3.74
CA ASP A 562 18.35 1.70 5.11
C ASP A 562 18.62 0.21 5.31
N THR A 563 18.99 -0.18 6.52
CA THR A 563 19.09 -1.59 6.91
C THR A 563 18.02 -1.87 7.93
N ILE A 564 17.23 -2.92 7.72
CA ILE A 564 16.15 -3.33 8.61
C ILE A 564 16.35 -4.77 9.05
N THR A 565 16.15 -5.06 10.34
CA THR A 565 16.17 -6.42 10.87
C THR A 565 14.75 -6.90 11.11
N ILE A 566 14.37 -7.97 10.40
CA ILE A 566 13.10 -8.66 10.59
C ILE A 566 13.29 -9.75 11.63
N GLU A 567 12.44 -9.73 12.65
CA GLU A 567 12.40 -10.72 13.72
C GLU A 567 10.95 -11.06 14.03
N THR A 568 10.44 -12.11 13.39
CA THR A 568 9.09 -12.61 13.64
C THR A 568 9.05 -13.63 14.78
N PRO A 569 7.97 -13.69 15.59
CA PRO A 569 7.86 -14.69 16.63
C PRO A 569 7.96 -16.13 16.07
N PRO A 570 8.49 -17.08 16.84
CA PRO A 570 8.71 -18.45 16.35
C PRO A 570 7.38 -19.18 16.16
N ASP A 571 7.37 -20.24 15.36
CA ASP A 571 6.17 -21.06 15.15
C ASP A 571 5.66 -21.67 16.46
N SER A 572 4.39 -22.08 16.47
CA SER A 572 3.81 -22.78 17.61
C SER A 572 4.41 -24.19 17.77
N ILE A 573 4.43 -24.70 19.00
CA ILE A 573 4.74 -26.12 19.24
C ILE A 573 3.77 -27.03 18.49
N THR A 574 4.22 -28.23 18.13
CA THR A 574 3.38 -29.25 17.47
C THR A 574 3.29 -30.52 18.32
N ASP A 575 2.32 -31.40 18.02
CA ASP A 575 2.14 -32.69 18.71
C ASP A 575 1.98 -32.61 20.24
N LEU A 576 1.28 -31.59 20.76
CA LEU A 576 1.01 -31.47 22.20
C LEU A 576 0.07 -32.58 22.69
N HIS A 577 0.58 -33.49 23.52
CA HIS A 577 -0.17 -34.60 24.11
C HIS A 577 0.32 -34.98 25.51
N ASN A 578 -0.52 -35.67 26.31
CA ASN A 578 -0.11 -36.23 27.59
C ASN A 578 0.43 -37.67 27.41
N THR A 579 1.52 -38.01 28.09
CA THR A 579 2.13 -39.35 28.06
C THR A 579 1.79 -40.20 29.27
N THR A 580 1.14 -39.63 30.28
CA THR A 580 0.82 -40.31 31.53
C THR A 580 -0.67 -40.29 31.84
N TYR A 581 -1.10 -41.29 32.62
CA TYR A 581 -2.40 -41.35 33.29
C TYR A 581 -2.18 -41.71 34.76
N SER A 582 -1.73 -40.74 35.55
CA SER A 582 -1.34 -40.92 36.96
C SER A 582 -2.22 -40.08 37.90
N GLN A 583 -2.25 -40.46 39.18
CA GLN A 583 -3.16 -39.86 40.18
C GLN A 583 -2.82 -38.41 40.51
N THR A 584 -1.54 -38.08 40.58
CA THR A 584 -1.06 -36.81 41.15
C THR A 584 -0.16 -36.02 40.21
N TYR A 585 0.02 -36.49 38.98
CA TYR A 585 0.79 -35.79 37.98
C TYR A 585 0.34 -36.10 36.56
N ILE A 586 0.57 -35.16 35.65
CA ILE A 586 0.42 -35.32 34.20
C ILE A 586 1.69 -34.83 33.53
N ASN A 587 2.26 -35.64 32.65
CA ASN A 587 3.41 -35.27 31.83
C ASN A 587 2.92 -34.98 30.40
N TRP A 588 3.06 -33.73 29.96
CA TRP A 588 2.81 -33.34 28.57
C TRP A 588 4.11 -33.27 27.79
N THR A 589 4.06 -33.72 26.54
CA THR A 589 5.17 -33.67 25.58
C THR A 589 4.69 -33.01 24.29
N TRP A 590 5.62 -32.43 23.53
CA TRP A 590 5.38 -31.76 22.25
C TRP A 590 6.67 -31.76 21.41
N ASN A 591 6.61 -31.25 20.18
CA ASN A 591 7.78 -30.94 19.37
C ASN A 591 7.97 -29.42 19.30
N ASP A 592 9.22 -28.99 19.51
CA ASP A 592 9.62 -27.58 19.38
C ASP A 592 9.56 -27.14 17.90
N PRO A 593 9.30 -25.85 17.62
CA PRO A 593 9.37 -25.31 16.27
C PRO A 593 10.80 -25.34 15.73
N SER A 594 10.94 -25.38 14.40
CA SER A 594 12.24 -25.43 13.73
C SER A 594 12.95 -24.07 13.62
N ASN A 595 12.30 -22.97 14.02
CA ASN A 595 12.88 -21.63 13.97
C ASN A 595 14.21 -21.58 14.75
N SER A 596 15.24 -20.98 14.13
CA SER A 596 16.60 -20.96 14.68
C SER A 596 16.70 -20.17 15.98
N ASP A 597 15.92 -19.10 16.08
CA ASP A 597 15.78 -18.14 17.17
C ASP A 597 14.79 -18.55 18.27
N PHE A 598 14.03 -19.65 18.09
CA PHE A 598 13.17 -20.19 19.14
C PHE A 598 13.96 -20.45 20.43
N ASP A 599 13.52 -19.84 21.54
CA ASP A 599 14.18 -19.87 22.86
C ASP A 599 13.46 -20.78 23.86
N HIS A 600 12.16 -20.56 24.08
CA HIS A 600 11.39 -21.34 25.07
C HIS A 600 9.87 -21.38 24.79
N VAL A 601 9.21 -22.34 25.44
CA VAL A 601 7.75 -22.44 25.54
C VAL A 601 7.30 -21.90 26.89
N GLU A 602 6.41 -20.92 26.91
CA GLU A 602 5.73 -20.53 28.14
C GLU A 602 4.56 -21.48 28.40
N VAL A 603 4.56 -22.12 29.58
CA VAL A 603 3.55 -23.11 29.95
C VAL A 603 2.59 -22.55 31.00
N TYR A 604 1.30 -22.68 30.73
CA TYR A 604 0.21 -22.32 31.61
C TYR A 604 -0.62 -23.56 31.94
N LEU A 605 -1.10 -23.65 33.18
CA LEU A 605 -2.02 -24.71 33.62
C LEU A 605 -3.28 -24.05 34.18
N ASN A 606 -4.44 -24.38 33.60
CA ASN A 606 -5.74 -23.77 33.90
C ASN A 606 -5.69 -22.23 33.86
N GLY A 607 -4.97 -21.67 32.87
CA GLY A 607 -4.81 -20.22 32.68
C GLY A 607 -3.80 -19.54 33.61
N THR A 608 -3.14 -20.29 34.51
CA THR A 608 -2.08 -19.75 35.38
C THR A 608 -0.70 -20.09 34.84
N PHE A 609 0.15 -19.08 34.63
CA PHE A 609 1.56 -19.28 34.22
C PHE A 609 2.29 -20.20 35.21
N LYS A 610 3.08 -21.12 34.70
CA LYS A 610 3.85 -22.08 35.50
C LYS A 610 5.34 -21.90 35.33
N ILE A 611 5.84 -22.07 34.11
CA ILE A 611 7.28 -22.11 33.84
C ILE A 611 7.60 -21.85 32.36
N ASN A 612 8.81 -21.38 32.11
CA ASN A 612 9.44 -21.35 30.79
C ASN A 612 10.20 -22.67 30.57
N VAL A 613 9.84 -23.38 29.51
CA VAL A 613 10.51 -24.62 29.13
C VAL A 613 11.41 -24.32 27.95
N PHE A 614 12.72 -24.28 28.20
CA PHE A 614 13.74 -23.90 27.21
C PHE A 614 13.88 -24.94 26.09
N LYS A 615 14.31 -24.46 24.91
CA LYS A 615 14.55 -25.25 23.70
C LYS A 615 15.24 -26.58 23.98
N GLY A 616 14.72 -27.65 23.39
CA GLY A 616 15.20 -29.02 23.55
C GLY A 616 14.59 -29.76 24.74
N LEU A 617 13.98 -29.06 25.71
CA LEU A 617 13.20 -29.69 26.78
C LEU A 617 11.74 -29.80 26.34
N GLN A 618 11.43 -30.84 25.59
CA GLN A 618 10.13 -31.02 24.92
C GLN A 618 9.03 -31.60 25.82
N PHE A 619 9.05 -31.27 27.11
CA PHE A 619 8.06 -31.78 28.07
C PHE A 619 7.85 -30.88 29.28
N TYR A 620 6.65 -30.98 29.87
CA TYR A 620 6.32 -30.40 31.17
C TYR A 620 5.57 -31.41 32.03
N ASN A 621 6.14 -31.71 33.20
CA ASN A 621 5.54 -32.59 34.20
C ASN A 621 4.88 -31.78 35.32
N ALA A 622 3.55 -31.65 35.28
CA ALA A 622 2.80 -31.00 36.36
C ALA A 622 2.51 -32.00 37.47
N THR A 623 3.08 -31.77 38.66
CA THR A 623 2.90 -32.60 39.85
C THR A 623 2.00 -31.95 40.90
N GLY A 624 1.58 -32.70 41.92
CA GLY A 624 0.72 -32.18 42.99
C GLY A 624 -0.73 -31.98 42.55
N LEU A 625 -1.14 -32.66 41.48
CA LEU A 625 -2.48 -32.62 40.94
C LEU A 625 -3.44 -33.46 41.79
N THR A 626 -4.72 -33.10 41.76
CA THR A 626 -5.78 -33.83 42.45
C THR A 626 -6.19 -35.04 41.60
N PRO A 627 -6.38 -36.24 42.16
CA PRO A 627 -6.92 -37.39 41.45
C PRO A 627 -8.27 -37.11 40.76
N ALA A 628 -8.57 -37.84 39.68
CA ALA A 628 -9.81 -37.72 38.91
C ALA A 628 -10.17 -36.29 38.41
N THR A 629 -9.19 -35.39 38.29
CA THR A 629 -9.41 -33.97 37.97
C THR A 629 -8.91 -33.64 36.56
N LEU A 630 -9.70 -32.87 35.81
CA LEU A 630 -9.36 -32.42 34.46
C LEU A 630 -8.51 -31.15 34.53
N TYR A 631 -7.41 -31.11 33.79
CA TYR A 631 -6.51 -29.97 33.66
C TYR A 631 -6.36 -29.57 32.20
N ASN A 632 -6.27 -28.27 31.94
CA ASN A 632 -6.00 -27.69 30.62
C ASN A 632 -4.60 -27.07 30.61
N ILE A 633 -3.72 -27.59 29.76
CA ILE A 633 -2.42 -26.97 29.47
C ILE A 633 -2.60 -25.99 28.30
N SER A 634 -1.97 -24.83 28.41
CA SER A 634 -1.93 -23.79 27.38
C SER A 634 -0.49 -23.36 27.18
N THR A 635 -0.04 -23.30 25.93
CA THR A 635 1.35 -22.97 25.59
C THR A 635 1.44 -21.92 24.50
N ARG A 636 2.49 -21.12 24.56
CA ARG A 636 2.92 -20.19 23.50
C ARG A 636 4.44 -20.19 23.42
N THR A 637 4.99 -19.92 22.25
CA THR A 637 6.43 -19.94 21.99
C THR A 637 7.00 -18.52 22.02
N VAL A 638 8.26 -18.43 22.42
CA VAL A 638 9.01 -17.17 22.56
C VAL A 638 10.40 -17.37 21.94
N ASP A 639 10.88 -16.37 21.19
CA ASP A 639 12.24 -16.35 20.63
C ASP A 639 13.28 -15.75 21.60
N THR A 640 14.53 -15.68 21.14
CA THR A 640 15.67 -15.12 21.90
C THR A 640 15.60 -13.62 22.14
N ALA A 641 14.82 -12.86 21.38
CA ALA A 641 14.59 -11.42 21.60
C ALA A 641 13.36 -11.14 22.48
N GLY A 642 12.55 -12.16 22.76
CA GLY A 642 11.37 -12.08 23.60
C GLY A 642 10.07 -11.82 22.82
N ASN A 643 10.04 -11.97 21.49
CA ASN A 643 8.78 -11.90 20.76
C ASN A 643 7.95 -13.15 21.00
N ILE A 644 6.67 -12.94 21.30
CA ILE A 644 5.76 -14.00 21.74
C ILE A 644 4.79 -14.33 20.60
N ASN A 645 4.72 -15.61 20.22
CA ASN A 645 3.70 -16.09 19.30
C ASN A 645 2.31 -15.93 19.95
N GLN A 646 1.42 -15.18 19.30
CA GLN A 646 0.08 -14.90 19.79
C GLN A 646 -0.88 -16.10 19.68
N THR A 647 -0.46 -17.16 18.97
CA THR A 647 -1.24 -18.38 18.80
C THR A 647 -1.06 -19.31 20.00
N TRP A 648 -2.17 -19.66 20.65
CA TRP A 648 -2.20 -20.60 21.76
C TRP A 648 -2.37 -22.04 21.28
N VAL A 649 -1.54 -22.95 21.77
CA VAL A 649 -1.73 -24.41 21.62
C VAL A 649 -2.22 -24.97 22.96
N ASN A 650 -3.37 -25.65 22.94
CA ASN A 650 -4.06 -26.09 24.15
C ASN A 650 -4.36 -27.59 24.14
N LYS A 651 -4.29 -28.25 25.30
CA LYS A 651 -4.69 -29.66 25.45
C LYS A 651 -5.28 -29.91 26.83
N THR A 652 -6.32 -30.75 26.90
CA THR A 652 -6.89 -31.21 28.18
C THR A 652 -6.44 -32.64 28.49
N ALA A 653 -6.18 -32.93 29.77
CA ALA A 653 -5.89 -34.26 30.27
C ALA A 653 -6.41 -34.45 31.71
N ARG A 654 -6.75 -35.68 32.09
CA ARG A 654 -7.33 -36.01 33.41
C ARG A 654 -6.42 -36.94 34.20
N THR A 655 -6.24 -36.68 35.49
CA THR A 655 -5.51 -37.58 36.40
C THR A 655 -6.28 -38.87 36.69
N ALA A 656 -5.56 -39.95 37.00
CA ALA A 656 -6.15 -41.23 37.40
C ALA A 656 -6.85 -41.14 38.79
N PRO A 657 -7.84 -41.99 39.07
CA PRO A 657 -8.44 -42.12 40.40
C PRO A 657 -7.55 -42.93 41.38
N VAL A 658 -7.81 -42.82 42.69
CA VAL A 658 -7.04 -43.50 43.76
C VAL A 658 -7.19 -45.04 43.66
N SER A 659 -6.10 -45.79 43.84
CA SER A 659 -6.07 -47.27 43.77
C SER A 659 -6.65 -47.89 45.05
N GLY A 660 -7.67 -48.74 44.93
CA GLY A 660 -8.37 -49.38 46.06
C GLY A 660 -7.76 -50.70 46.54
N THR A 661 -8.10 -51.10 47.77
CA THR A 661 -7.96 -52.43 48.37
C THR A 661 -8.93 -53.42 47.73
N THR A 662 -8.51 -54.68 47.53
CA THR A 662 -9.37 -55.76 47.00
C THR A 662 -9.74 -56.79 48.08
N TYR A 663 -10.98 -57.29 48.08
CA TYR A 663 -11.46 -58.39 48.92
C TYR A 663 -12.24 -59.41 48.08
N SER A 664 -11.93 -60.71 48.22
CA SER A 664 -12.57 -61.77 47.43
C SER A 664 -13.52 -62.62 48.29
N ILE A 665 -14.73 -62.84 47.81
CA ILE A 665 -15.76 -63.71 48.41
C ILE A 665 -15.92 -64.94 47.52
N SER A 666 -15.67 -66.14 48.06
CA SER A 666 -15.94 -67.39 47.35
C SER A 666 -17.42 -67.74 47.38
N LEU A 667 -18.01 -67.97 46.21
CA LEU A 667 -19.41 -68.27 46.01
C LEU A 667 -19.59 -69.71 45.54
N SER A 668 -20.54 -70.43 46.14
CA SER A 668 -20.92 -71.77 45.68
C SER A 668 -22.06 -71.69 44.67
N SER A 669 -22.14 -72.62 43.73
CA SER A 669 -23.25 -72.73 42.79
C SER A 669 -24.60 -72.75 43.53
N GLY A 670 -25.54 -71.96 43.03
CA GLY A 670 -26.83 -71.66 43.65
C GLY A 670 -26.84 -70.34 44.44
N TRP A 671 -27.73 -70.27 45.42
CA TRP A 671 -27.88 -69.08 46.27
C TRP A 671 -26.70 -68.91 47.24
N ASN A 672 -26.25 -67.66 47.40
CA ASN A 672 -25.31 -67.23 48.44
C ASN A 672 -25.85 -65.95 49.09
N LEU A 673 -25.57 -65.76 50.37
CA LEU A 673 -25.96 -64.57 51.13
C LEU A 673 -24.72 -63.77 51.51
N ILE A 674 -24.53 -62.63 50.86
CA ILE A 674 -23.29 -61.85 50.91
C ILE A 674 -23.51 -60.45 51.50
N SER A 675 -22.41 -59.81 51.88
CA SER A 675 -22.30 -58.38 52.13
C SER A 675 -21.10 -57.81 51.38
N ILE A 676 -21.02 -56.48 51.33
CA ILE A 676 -19.87 -55.77 50.78
C ILE A 676 -19.02 -55.27 51.96
N PRO A 677 -17.79 -55.79 52.22
CA PRO A 677 -16.98 -55.41 53.38
C PRO A 677 -16.07 -54.20 53.15
N LEU A 678 -16.22 -53.51 52.01
CA LEU A 678 -15.40 -52.38 51.57
C LEU A 678 -16.30 -51.20 51.16
N ASN A 679 -15.78 -49.99 51.21
CA ASN A 679 -16.39 -48.86 50.52
C ASN A 679 -16.01 -48.88 49.04
N LEU A 680 -16.92 -49.33 48.17
CA LEU A 680 -16.63 -49.59 46.77
C LEU A 680 -16.24 -48.32 45.98
N SER A 681 -15.41 -48.49 44.96
CA SER A 681 -15.07 -47.41 44.01
C SER A 681 -16.27 -46.93 43.18
N THR A 682 -17.30 -47.77 43.06
CA THR A 682 -18.61 -47.44 42.50
C THR A 682 -19.65 -48.31 43.21
N TRP A 683 -20.77 -47.73 43.63
CA TRP A 683 -21.91 -48.46 44.19
C TRP A 683 -22.98 -48.74 43.13
N ILE A 684 -22.82 -48.19 41.93
CA ILE A 684 -23.82 -48.19 40.86
C ILE A 684 -23.77 -49.51 40.08
N LEU A 685 -24.93 -50.12 39.92
CA LEU A 685 -25.21 -51.23 39.02
C LEU A 685 -25.74 -50.69 37.69
N GLY A 686 -25.07 -50.98 36.58
CA GLY A 686 -25.44 -50.49 35.26
C GLY A 686 -24.53 -51.04 34.16
N ASP A 687 -24.42 -50.31 33.06
CA ASP A 687 -23.49 -50.59 31.96
C ASP A 687 -22.04 -50.54 32.48
N GLU A 688 -21.37 -51.70 32.52
CA GLU A 688 -20.03 -51.85 33.10
C GLU A 688 -19.00 -50.95 32.41
N SER A 689 -19.20 -50.59 31.13
CA SER A 689 -18.33 -49.68 30.39
C SER A 689 -18.48 -48.22 30.82
N ALA A 690 -19.66 -47.85 31.34
CA ALA A 690 -19.99 -46.48 31.73
C ALA A 690 -19.83 -46.23 33.24
N VAL A 691 -20.22 -47.20 34.08
CA VAL A 691 -20.26 -47.03 35.54
C VAL A 691 -19.22 -47.86 36.31
N GLY A 692 -18.48 -48.71 35.60
CA GLY A 692 -17.54 -49.68 36.19
C GLY A 692 -18.24 -50.98 36.64
N ASN A 693 -17.44 -51.96 37.06
CA ASN A 693 -17.95 -53.26 37.52
C ASN A 693 -17.76 -53.43 39.04
N PRO A 694 -18.78 -53.14 39.88
CA PRO A 694 -18.69 -53.31 41.33
C PRO A 694 -18.72 -54.77 41.78
N LEU A 695 -19.17 -55.70 40.92
CA LEU A 695 -19.34 -57.12 41.21
C LEU A 695 -18.51 -57.97 40.24
N ASN A 696 -17.19 -57.78 40.29
CA ASN A 696 -16.26 -58.46 39.39
C ASN A 696 -16.10 -59.93 39.79
N VAL A 697 -16.42 -60.85 38.88
CA VAL A 697 -16.44 -62.29 39.18
C VAL A 697 -15.51 -63.10 38.29
N THR A 698 -14.91 -64.14 38.86
CA THR A 698 -14.06 -65.09 38.15
C THR A 698 -14.58 -66.52 38.35
N PRO A 699 -14.97 -67.24 37.28
CA PRO A 699 -15.01 -66.81 35.88
C PRO A 699 -16.10 -65.77 35.59
N VAL A 700 -15.89 -64.96 34.54
CA VAL A 700 -16.80 -63.88 34.12
C VAL A 700 -18.21 -64.43 33.85
N ASN A 701 -19.24 -63.66 34.21
CA ASN A 701 -20.66 -64.02 34.09
C ASN A 701 -21.13 -65.18 34.99
N CYS A 702 -20.41 -65.51 36.08
CA CYS A 702 -20.89 -66.56 36.99
C CYS A 702 -22.14 -66.15 37.77
N LEU A 703 -22.33 -64.85 38.07
CA LEU A 703 -23.50 -64.33 38.76
C LEU A 703 -24.62 -64.00 37.77
N SER A 704 -25.83 -64.50 38.00
CA SER A 704 -26.98 -64.21 37.14
C SER A 704 -27.87 -63.10 37.68
N SER A 705 -27.97 -62.98 38.99
CA SER A 705 -28.92 -62.06 39.63
C SER A 705 -28.54 -61.75 41.06
N ILE A 706 -28.84 -60.53 41.49
CA ILE A 706 -28.70 -60.04 42.85
C ILE A 706 -30.05 -59.52 43.36
N TYR A 707 -30.34 -59.82 44.62
CA TYR A 707 -31.57 -59.45 45.29
C TYR A 707 -31.27 -58.73 46.59
N ARG A 708 -32.07 -57.73 46.91
CA ARG A 708 -32.10 -57.08 48.22
C ARG A 708 -33.49 -57.16 48.81
N PHE A 709 -33.57 -57.26 50.13
CA PHE A 709 -34.84 -57.24 50.85
C PHE A 709 -35.15 -55.83 51.34
N ASN A 710 -36.34 -55.34 51.01
CA ASN A 710 -36.83 -54.05 51.48
C ASN A 710 -37.63 -54.27 52.78
N SER A 711 -37.04 -53.93 53.92
CA SER A 711 -37.63 -54.15 55.24
C SER A 711 -38.93 -53.38 55.49
N THR A 712 -39.19 -52.28 54.78
CA THR A 712 -40.42 -51.48 54.94
C THR A 712 -41.59 -52.11 54.18
N SER A 713 -41.37 -52.50 52.91
CA SER A 713 -42.40 -53.15 52.08
C SER A 713 -42.52 -54.67 52.30
N LYS A 714 -41.51 -55.29 52.94
CA LYS A 714 -41.35 -56.75 53.11
C LYS A 714 -41.27 -57.52 51.79
N LEU A 715 -40.81 -56.87 50.72
CA LEU A 715 -40.64 -57.45 49.38
C LEU A 715 -39.16 -57.53 48.97
N PHE A 716 -38.85 -58.43 48.04
CA PHE A 716 -37.54 -58.50 47.39
C PHE A 716 -37.49 -57.65 46.12
N GLU A 717 -36.37 -56.97 45.93
CA GLU A 717 -36.02 -56.21 44.74
C GLU A 717 -34.87 -56.92 44.02
N LYS A 718 -34.84 -56.88 42.67
CA LYS A 718 -33.93 -57.69 41.86
C LYS A 718 -33.22 -56.87 40.77
N SER A 719 -31.94 -57.18 40.55
CA SER A 719 -31.17 -56.77 39.37
C SER A 719 -30.55 -58.01 38.70
N ASP A 720 -30.65 -58.10 37.37
CA ASP A 720 -30.17 -59.20 36.54
C ASP A 720 -28.86 -58.82 35.84
N HIS A 721 -27.92 -59.76 35.73
CA HIS A 721 -26.70 -59.55 34.96
C HIS A 721 -26.93 -59.92 33.49
N ILE A 722 -26.56 -59.01 32.59
CA ILE A 722 -26.60 -59.19 31.15
C ILE A 722 -25.16 -59.34 30.65
N THR A 723 -24.87 -60.49 30.05
CA THR A 723 -23.55 -60.82 29.50
C THR A 723 -23.06 -59.72 28.54
N ASN A 724 -21.81 -59.29 28.74
CA ASN A 724 -21.13 -58.23 27.97
C ASN A 724 -21.81 -56.84 28.05
N TRP A 725 -22.66 -56.60 29.04
CA TRP A 725 -23.29 -55.29 29.24
C TRP A 725 -23.21 -54.83 30.70
N GLY A 726 -23.64 -55.66 31.66
CA GLY A 726 -23.63 -55.31 33.08
C GLY A 726 -24.95 -55.58 33.78
N TRP A 727 -25.32 -54.76 34.75
CA TRP A 727 -26.47 -55.02 35.63
C TRP A 727 -27.69 -54.21 35.23
N TRP A 728 -28.81 -54.90 34.98
CA TRP A 728 -30.07 -54.29 34.59
C TRP A 728 -31.17 -54.59 35.62
N PRO A 729 -31.89 -53.57 36.10
CA PRO A 729 -33.01 -53.79 37.03
C PRO A 729 -34.10 -54.66 36.39
N ALA A 730 -34.65 -55.60 37.17
CA ALA A 730 -35.74 -56.45 36.70
C ALA A 730 -37.00 -55.63 36.35
N ALA A 731 -37.78 -56.10 35.38
CA ALA A 731 -39.00 -55.41 34.94
C ALA A 731 -40.08 -55.42 36.06
N GLY A 732 -40.52 -54.23 36.51
CA GLY A 732 -41.54 -54.07 37.55
C GLY A 732 -41.33 -52.83 38.42
N PRO A 733 -42.18 -52.61 39.45
CA PRO A 733 -42.09 -51.46 40.34
C PRO A 733 -40.97 -51.57 41.39
N VAL A 734 -40.33 -52.72 41.50
CA VAL A 734 -39.37 -53.05 42.57
C VAL A 734 -38.00 -53.29 41.94
N LYS A 735 -37.24 -52.20 41.76
CA LYS A 735 -35.97 -52.16 41.02
C LYS A 735 -34.91 -51.40 41.80
N PHE A 736 -33.66 -51.85 41.69
CA PHE A 736 -32.53 -51.10 42.23
C PHE A 736 -31.34 -51.12 41.27
N THR A 737 -30.64 -49.99 41.24
CA THR A 737 -29.48 -49.75 40.38
C THR A 737 -28.26 -49.34 41.20
N GLU A 738 -28.31 -49.50 42.52
CA GLU A 738 -27.23 -49.14 43.42
C GLU A 738 -27.20 -50.07 44.62
N LEU A 739 -26.00 -50.55 44.96
CA LEU A 739 -25.71 -51.22 46.21
C LEU A 739 -25.61 -50.18 47.33
N GLU A 740 -25.82 -50.61 48.56
CA GLU A 740 -25.78 -49.79 49.76
C GLU A 740 -24.86 -50.45 50.81
N PRO A 741 -24.04 -49.66 51.53
CA PRO A 741 -23.22 -50.16 52.62
C PRO A 741 -24.08 -50.66 53.78
N GLY A 742 -23.60 -51.67 54.52
CA GLY A 742 -24.33 -52.24 55.66
C GLY A 742 -25.52 -53.15 55.32
N ARG A 743 -25.86 -53.32 54.03
CA ARG A 743 -26.96 -54.16 53.57
C ARG A 743 -26.49 -55.56 53.16
N GLY A 744 -27.33 -56.57 53.40
CA GLY A 744 -27.13 -57.93 52.92
C GLY A 744 -27.81 -58.18 51.57
N TYR A 745 -27.22 -59.03 50.74
CA TYR A 745 -27.72 -59.34 49.40
C TYR A 745 -27.74 -60.85 49.15
N TRP A 746 -28.81 -61.31 48.52
CA TRP A 746 -28.85 -62.64 47.95
C TRP A 746 -28.30 -62.60 46.52
N VAL A 747 -27.33 -63.44 46.23
CA VAL A 747 -26.79 -63.59 44.87
C VAL A 747 -26.96 -65.02 44.37
N MET A 748 -27.28 -65.15 43.10
CA MET A 748 -27.36 -66.43 42.40
C MET A 748 -26.10 -66.62 41.56
N ALA A 749 -25.29 -67.61 41.92
CA ALA A 749 -24.13 -68.04 41.14
C ALA A 749 -24.50 -69.29 40.34
N ASN A 750 -24.34 -69.24 39.01
CA ASN A 750 -24.61 -70.38 38.13
C ASN A 750 -23.59 -71.51 38.33
N ILE A 751 -22.37 -71.15 38.71
CA ILE A 751 -21.23 -72.04 38.95
C ILE A 751 -20.45 -71.53 40.16
N ASP A 752 -19.59 -72.37 40.75
CA ASP A 752 -18.65 -71.93 41.76
C ASP A 752 -17.73 -70.84 41.18
N CYS A 753 -17.60 -69.72 41.89
CA CYS A 753 -16.80 -68.59 41.43
C CYS A 753 -16.37 -67.67 42.57
N ASP A 754 -15.38 -66.83 42.33
CA ASP A 754 -14.92 -65.81 43.27
C ASP A 754 -15.42 -64.43 42.84
N LEU A 755 -16.04 -63.71 43.77
CA LEU A 755 -16.45 -62.32 43.64
C LEU A 755 -15.36 -61.41 44.24
N THR A 756 -14.63 -60.69 43.41
CA THR A 756 -13.61 -59.72 43.81
C THR A 756 -14.20 -58.32 43.87
N LEU A 757 -14.17 -57.73 45.07
CA LEU A 757 -14.63 -56.38 45.36
C LEU A 757 -13.43 -55.45 45.48
N THR A 758 -13.49 -54.26 44.88
CA THR A 758 -12.42 -53.24 44.95
C THR A 758 -12.95 -51.95 45.55
N GLY A 759 -12.27 -51.42 46.57
CA GLY A 759 -12.72 -50.24 47.30
C GLY A 759 -11.70 -49.75 48.33
N ILE A 760 -12.12 -48.85 49.22
CA ILE A 760 -11.33 -48.42 50.38
C ILE A 760 -11.91 -49.01 51.66
N ALA A 761 -11.22 -48.81 52.79
CA ALA A 761 -11.70 -49.29 54.09
C ALA A 761 -13.11 -48.72 54.41
N PRO A 762 -14.02 -49.54 54.97
CA PRO A 762 -15.34 -49.08 55.38
C PRO A 762 -15.25 -48.03 56.49
N SER A 763 -16.30 -47.23 56.64
CA SER A 763 -16.47 -46.24 57.71
C SER A 763 -17.66 -46.59 58.60
N ASP A 764 -17.71 -46.00 59.79
CA ASP A 764 -18.87 -46.08 60.69
C ASP A 764 -20.19 -45.77 59.96
N LEU A 765 -21.25 -46.51 60.30
CA LEU A 765 -22.54 -46.42 59.64
C LEU A 765 -23.70 -46.70 60.62
N ASP A 766 -24.74 -45.88 60.58
CA ASP A 766 -25.99 -46.11 61.30
C ASP A 766 -27.04 -46.71 60.35
N ILE A 767 -27.49 -47.93 60.63
CA ILE A 767 -28.40 -48.70 59.76
C ILE A 767 -29.76 -48.82 60.45
N PRO A 768 -30.83 -48.23 59.89
CA PRO A 768 -32.17 -48.38 60.45
C PRO A 768 -32.68 -49.81 60.28
N LEU A 769 -33.33 -50.32 61.31
CA LEU A 769 -33.96 -51.64 61.39
C LEU A 769 -35.45 -51.47 61.63
N GLU A 770 -36.25 -52.12 60.80
CA GLU A 770 -37.70 -52.13 60.91
C GLU A 770 -38.17 -53.27 61.83
N PRO A 771 -39.33 -53.16 62.50
CA PRO A 771 -39.91 -54.30 63.20
C PRO A 771 -40.03 -55.54 62.29
N GLY A 772 -39.64 -56.70 62.81
CA GLY A 772 -39.58 -57.97 62.08
C GLY A 772 -38.23 -58.20 61.40
N TRP A 773 -38.27 -58.95 60.30
CA TRP A 773 -37.07 -59.34 59.55
C TRP A 773 -36.41 -58.17 58.82
N ASN A 774 -35.09 -58.09 58.94
CA ASN A 774 -34.20 -57.21 58.19
C ASN A 774 -33.04 -58.01 57.61
N LEU A 775 -32.58 -57.63 56.43
CA LEU A 775 -31.43 -58.22 55.77
C LEU A 775 -30.24 -57.26 55.83
N ILE A 776 -29.31 -57.53 56.73
CA ILE A 776 -28.14 -56.70 57.00
C ILE A 776 -26.88 -57.37 56.46
N GLY A 777 -25.82 -56.59 56.27
CA GLY A 777 -24.53 -57.09 55.81
C GLY A 777 -23.42 -56.61 56.71
N TRP A 778 -22.46 -57.49 57.02
CA TRP A 778 -21.30 -57.08 57.81
C TRP A 778 -20.41 -56.16 56.99
N TYR A 779 -20.30 -54.89 57.43
CA TYR A 779 -19.58 -53.81 56.73
C TYR A 779 -18.21 -53.56 57.34
N SER A 780 -17.44 -54.63 57.56
CA SER A 780 -16.06 -54.56 58.03
C SER A 780 -15.22 -55.65 57.36
N MET A 781 -13.92 -55.39 57.22
CA MET A 781 -12.93 -56.39 56.80
C MET A 781 -12.43 -57.26 57.95
N LYS A 782 -12.88 -57.00 59.19
CA LYS A 782 -12.50 -57.78 60.37
C LYS A 782 -13.67 -58.64 60.81
N GLU A 783 -13.38 -59.85 61.26
CA GLU A 783 -14.35 -60.71 61.92
C GLU A 783 -14.72 -60.12 63.30
N SER A 784 -15.92 -60.44 63.78
CA SER A 784 -16.35 -60.05 65.12
C SER A 784 -17.15 -61.14 65.81
N VAL A 785 -16.75 -61.48 67.03
CA VAL A 785 -17.32 -62.60 67.80
C VAL A 785 -18.72 -62.25 68.30
N LEU A 786 -19.64 -63.19 68.15
CA LEU A 786 -20.96 -63.23 68.77
C LEU A 786 -20.87 -64.07 70.05
N GLY A 787 -20.98 -63.41 71.20
CA GLY A 787 -20.90 -64.06 72.50
C GLY A 787 -21.45 -63.17 73.60
N GLN A 788 -20.95 -63.33 74.82
CA GLN A 788 -21.32 -62.48 75.94
C GLN A 788 -20.82 -61.05 75.71
N GLU A 789 -21.73 -60.08 75.64
CA GLU A 789 -21.43 -58.70 75.21
C GLU A 789 -20.42 -57.99 76.13
N SER A 790 -20.39 -58.34 77.41
CA SER A 790 -19.43 -57.78 78.37
C SER A 790 -17.99 -58.31 78.19
N VAL A 791 -17.80 -59.39 77.43
CA VAL A 791 -16.49 -60.03 77.20
C VAL A 791 -16.01 -59.77 75.77
N GLU A 792 -16.87 -60.07 74.79
CA GLU A 792 -16.52 -60.04 73.37
C GLU A 792 -16.82 -58.69 72.71
N GLY A 793 -17.62 -57.84 73.36
CA GLY A 793 -18.19 -56.61 72.79
C GLY A 793 -19.55 -56.85 72.12
N ASN A 794 -20.21 -55.76 71.71
CA ASN A 794 -21.51 -55.82 71.03
C ASN A 794 -21.37 -55.33 69.57
N PRO A 795 -21.11 -56.23 68.60
CA PRO A 795 -20.96 -55.84 67.20
C PRO A 795 -22.27 -55.39 66.54
N LEU A 796 -23.41 -55.86 67.05
CA LEU A 796 -24.75 -55.49 66.59
C LEU A 796 -25.36 -54.44 67.51
N ASN A 797 -24.55 -53.46 67.93
CA ASN A 797 -24.87 -52.36 68.83
C ASN A 797 -26.12 -51.59 68.39
N VAL A 798 -27.29 -52.06 68.82
CA VAL A 798 -28.59 -51.50 68.45
C VAL A 798 -29.11 -50.51 69.50
N THR A 799 -29.84 -49.51 69.03
CA THR A 799 -30.59 -48.59 69.88
C THR A 799 -32.05 -48.53 69.44
N PRO A 800 -33.02 -48.83 70.33
CA PRO A 800 -32.88 -49.26 71.74
C PRO A 800 -32.10 -50.57 71.92
N SER A 801 -31.51 -50.78 73.10
CA SER A 801 -30.80 -52.03 73.42
C SER A 801 -31.77 -53.22 73.48
N ASN A 802 -31.28 -54.43 73.23
CA ASN A 802 -32.07 -55.67 73.19
C ASN A 802 -33.21 -55.67 72.13
N SER A 803 -33.13 -54.79 71.11
CA SER A 803 -34.12 -54.76 70.03
C SER A 803 -34.00 -55.91 69.03
N LEU A 804 -32.94 -56.72 69.07
CA LEU A 804 -32.78 -57.90 68.22
C LEU A 804 -33.06 -59.18 69.00
N THR A 805 -33.73 -60.15 68.37
CA THR A 805 -34.05 -61.44 68.99
C THR A 805 -33.16 -62.57 68.51
N SER A 806 -32.76 -62.52 67.23
CA SER A 806 -32.03 -63.60 66.59
C SER A 806 -31.35 -63.09 65.33
N ILE A 807 -30.23 -63.73 65.01
CA ILE A 807 -29.47 -63.52 63.78
C ILE A 807 -29.23 -64.86 63.09
N TYR A 808 -29.31 -64.87 61.77
CA TYR A 808 -29.15 -66.05 60.94
C TYR A 808 -28.14 -65.77 59.84
N ARG A 809 -27.27 -66.75 59.59
CA ARG A 809 -26.44 -66.80 58.38
C ARG A 809 -26.87 -67.97 57.51
N PHE A 810 -26.72 -67.82 56.20
CA PHE A 810 -26.97 -68.89 55.25
C PHE A 810 -25.65 -69.61 54.92
N ASN A 811 -25.64 -70.93 55.04
CA ASN A 811 -24.51 -71.75 54.64
C ASN A 811 -24.74 -72.25 53.21
N SER A 812 -23.97 -71.71 52.26
CA SER A 812 -24.11 -72.02 50.83
C SER A 812 -23.71 -73.45 50.47
N THR A 813 -22.94 -74.15 51.31
CA THR A 813 -22.55 -75.55 51.10
C THR A 813 -23.64 -76.51 51.56
N SER A 814 -24.17 -76.31 52.78
CA SER A 814 -25.24 -77.18 53.32
C SER A 814 -26.65 -76.78 52.86
N LYS A 815 -26.80 -75.57 52.29
CA LYS A 815 -28.09 -74.94 51.92
C LYS A 815 -29.04 -74.76 53.11
N LEU A 816 -28.51 -74.66 54.32
CA LEU A 816 -29.27 -74.48 55.56
C LEU A 816 -28.92 -73.15 56.24
N PHE A 817 -29.86 -72.65 57.04
CA PHE A 817 -29.61 -71.50 57.92
C PHE A 817 -29.04 -71.96 59.26
N GLU A 818 -28.09 -71.18 59.76
CA GLU A 818 -27.50 -71.31 61.09
C GLU A 818 -27.91 -70.09 61.90
N LYS A 819 -28.28 -70.29 63.17
CA LYS A 819 -28.93 -69.29 64.01
C LYS A 819 -28.15 -69.04 65.30
N SER A 820 -28.07 -67.78 65.71
CA SER A 820 -27.74 -67.37 67.07
C SER A 820 -28.89 -66.56 67.66
N ASP A 821 -29.28 -66.91 68.88
CA ASP A 821 -30.31 -66.21 69.65
C ASP A 821 -29.68 -65.09 70.47
N HIS A 822 -30.38 -63.97 70.60
CA HIS A 822 -29.99 -62.89 71.50
C HIS A 822 -30.67 -63.11 72.85
N ILE A 823 -29.87 -63.08 73.91
CA ILE A 823 -30.32 -63.13 75.29
C ILE A 823 -30.17 -61.72 75.84
N ALA A 824 -31.30 -61.11 76.20
CA ALA A 824 -31.36 -59.74 76.70
C ALA A 824 -30.36 -59.52 77.86
N ASP A 825 -29.63 -58.42 77.81
CA ASP A 825 -28.62 -58.01 78.80
C ASP A 825 -27.45 -59.02 78.99
N TRP A 826 -27.28 -59.97 78.06
CA TRP A 826 -26.20 -60.97 78.11
C TRP A 826 -25.42 -61.05 76.80
N GLY A 827 -26.08 -61.21 75.66
CA GLY A 827 -25.45 -61.30 74.34
C GLY A 827 -25.95 -62.46 73.50
N TRP A 828 -25.08 -63.01 72.66
CA TRP A 828 -25.46 -63.95 71.61
C TRP A 828 -25.10 -65.40 71.96
N TRP A 829 -26.03 -66.32 71.73
CA TRP A 829 -25.83 -67.75 71.95
C TRP A 829 -26.27 -68.61 70.75
N PRO A 830 -25.41 -69.50 70.23
CA PRO A 830 -25.75 -70.34 69.10
C PRO A 830 -26.90 -71.30 69.45
N ALA A 831 -27.86 -71.45 68.53
CA ALA A 831 -28.94 -72.42 68.68
C ALA A 831 -28.40 -73.87 68.67
N ALA A 832 -29.09 -74.78 69.35
CA ALA A 832 -28.68 -76.19 69.44
C ALA A 832 -28.64 -76.85 68.04
N GLY A 833 -27.46 -77.27 67.60
CA GLY A 833 -27.24 -77.86 66.27
C GLY A 833 -25.79 -78.27 66.02
N PRO A 834 -25.51 -78.96 64.89
CA PRO A 834 -24.19 -79.50 64.57
C PRO A 834 -23.15 -78.41 64.19
N VAL A 835 -23.59 -77.22 63.79
CA VAL A 835 -22.71 -76.08 63.46
C VAL A 835 -23.06 -74.92 64.38
N LYS A 836 -22.04 -74.34 65.02
CA LYS A 836 -22.19 -73.18 65.89
C LYS A 836 -21.93 -71.91 65.08
N PHE A 837 -22.89 -70.98 65.09
CA PHE A 837 -22.74 -69.64 64.51
C PHE A 837 -22.36 -68.67 65.64
N THR A 838 -21.08 -68.28 65.66
CA THR A 838 -20.47 -67.53 66.78
C THR A 838 -19.69 -66.30 66.35
N GLU A 839 -19.72 -65.90 65.08
CA GLU A 839 -18.98 -64.72 64.61
C GLU A 839 -19.58 -64.14 63.32
N LEU A 840 -19.47 -62.82 63.17
CA LEU A 840 -19.75 -62.07 61.96
C LEU A 840 -18.49 -62.00 61.11
N GLU A 841 -18.61 -62.34 59.83
CA GLU A 841 -17.51 -62.53 58.91
C GLU A 841 -17.58 -61.49 57.78
N PRO A 842 -16.45 -60.93 57.34
CA PRO A 842 -16.41 -60.06 56.16
C PRO A 842 -16.99 -60.76 54.93
N GLY A 843 -17.75 -60.02 54.14
CA GLY A 843 -18.38 -60.54 52.91
C GLY A 843 -19.66 -61.35 53.12
N ARG A 844 -20.15 -61.51 54.37
CA ARG A 844 -21.38 -62.24 54.67
C ARG A 844 -22.59 -61.35 54.97
N GLY A 845 -23.72 -61.76 54.41
CA GLY A 845 -25.03 -61.20 54.75
C GLY A 845 -25.73 -61.99 55.87
N TYR A 846 -26.62 -61.33 56.60
CA TYR A 846 -27.31 -61.89 57.75
C TYR A 846 -28.77 -61.46 57.79
N TRP A 847 -29.63 -62.38 58.20
CA TRP A 847 -31.00 -62.05 58.59
C TRP A 847 -31.06 -61.76 60.08
N VAL A 848 -31.60 -60.60 60.46
CA VAL A 848 -31.87 -60.26 61.86
C VAL A 848 -33.35 -60.00 62.05
N ASN A 849 -33.87 -60.39 63.20
CA ASN A 849 -35.27 -60.14 63.56
C ASN A 849 -35.35 -59.13 64.71
N ALA A 850 -35.89 -57.95 64.42
CA ALA A 850 -36.03 -56.85 65.38
C ALA A 850 -37.44 -56.82 66.00
N THR A 851 -37.55 -56.55 67.29
CA THR A 851 -38.85 -56.44 67.99
C THR A 851 -39.51 -55.07 67.80
N ASN A 852 -38.73 -54.03 67.55
CA ASN A 852 -39.16 -52.65 67.39
C ASN A 852 -38.26 -51.92 66.38
N GLU A 853 -38.64 -50.70 65.97
CA GLU A 853 -37.75 -49.82 65.22
C GLU A 853 -36.48 -49.58 66.03
N ALA A 854 -35.33 -49.82 65.40
CA ALA A 854 -34.03 -49.67 66.03
C ALA A 854 -33.00 -49.17 65.02
N VAL A 855 -31.86 -48.70 65.50
CA VAL A 855 -30.71 -48.33 64.66
C VAL A 855 -29.53 -49.19 65.08
N TRP A 856 -28.98 -49.97 64.15
CA TRP A 856 -27.69 -50.63 64.32
C TRP A 856 -26.58 -49.61 64.05
N ARG A 857 -25.84 -49.25 65.10
CA ARG A 857 -24.68 -48.36 65.01
C ARG A 857 -23.42 -49.17 64.74
N HIS A 858 -23.20 -49.47 63.47
CA HIS A 858 -22.04 -50.22 63.01
C HIS A 858 -20.76 -49.38 63.15
N LYS A 859 -19.73 -50.01 63.71
CA LYS A 859 -18.37 -49.44 63.84
C LYS A 859 -17.43 -50.28 62.98
N SER A 860 -16.84 -49.63 61.97
CA SER A 860 -16.07 -50.30 60.90
C SER A 860 -14.71 -50.81 61.34
#